data_AF-A0A1J9SBF8-F1
#
_entry.id   AF-A0A1J9SBF8-F1
#
_cell.length_a   1.000
_cell.length_b   1.000
_cell.length_c   1.000
_cell.angle_alpha   90.00
_cell.angle_beta   90.00
_cell.angle_gamma   90.00
#
_symmetry.space_group_name_H-M   'P 1'
#
loop_
_entity.id
_entity.type
_entity.pdbx_description
1 polymer ?
#
loop_
_entity_poly.entity_id
_entity_poly.type
_entity_poly.pdbx_seq_one_letter_code
_entity_poly.pdbx_strand_id
1 'polypeptide(L)'
;MFNRGNLPFGSRPDAGAPRRDGYGPPPGQQQPPPGYDPRQGGGYPPAQQVPSRRPAPGAAPGGGGGRQMQLKPVKSPGGNAYAFGNVVAVSPADFPPSRDGHDIYIMVNGNHVLSARPTETCRPGEIGLTDRQRTWAGVSLGPHDVVMVQSYDHFGEGGGAYLASVDVEVGFAGRKTTEVPYDQDELGQFFARNFENQILAPGQQLLMDHKNIPLTLIIRAVRLADLSMEKANTDTPPVADPRARGILTRQTQVDFFKSAQSELKLKGSSRRPAANSIVQPGFKFEDMGIGGLDEEFSAIFRRAFASRIFPPGLVDKLGIQHIRGILLHGPPGTGKTLIARQIGKMLNAKEPKIINGPEVLNKFVGQSEENIRKLFADAEKEQKEKGDESDLHIIIFDELDAVCKQRGSGAGGGTGVGDSVVNQLLSKLDGVEQLNNILLIGMTNRMDMIDEALLRPGRLELHMEISLPDEHGRQQILNIHTSKMRNNGVLEDDVDVAELAKLTKNYSGAEITGLVKAASSFAFSRHIKVGTMASISDDVVNMKVKRVDFLAALDEVRPLFGVAEEELSKCIRGGIIHFSSTINSILDEGNLYINQVRKGGSPLLSVVLHGPPGSGKTALAAELAMKSEFPFIKLISPEDMVGYGEMQKVQQLDKTFRDAYKSPLSVVVIDNIELLVDWVPIGPRFSNTVLVALKVLLGKQPPKGRRLLILATTTERSVLQQLDLFSRFDAEIPVPNVNSQRELGFILEESRAFPSSDQVKNAIDEIQATTGGSEVGVGIKKILTGIETAKQDPQDMGGRFAAVMSQAIAARSFA
;
A
#
# COMPACT_ATOMS: atom_id res chain seq x y z
N MET A 1 -14.55 -58.70 26.09
CA MET A 1 -14.16 -58.93 27.49
C MET A 1 -14.07 -57.56 28.17
N PHE A 2 -14.93 -57.34 29.19
CA PHE A 2 -14.88 -56.45 30.37
C PHE A 2 -14.13 -55.09 30.29
N ASN A 3 -14.59 -53.94 30.80
CA ASN A 3 -15.65 -53.54 31.76
C ASN A 3 -15.81 -52.00 31.63
N ARG A 4 -17.01 -51.41 31.49
CA ARG A 4 -17.89 -50.81 32.53
C ARG A 4 -17.23 -49.90 33.58
N GLY A 5 -17.53 -48.58 33.48
CA GLY A 5 -18.27 -47.80 34.47
C GLY A 5 -17.52 -47.18 35.67
N ASN A 6 -17.57 -45.84 35.79
CA ASN A 6 -17.99 -45.14 37.03
C ASN A 6 -18.10 -43.62 36.85
N LEU A 7 -19.32 -43.09 36.96
CA LEU A 7 -19.64 -41.82 37.64
C LEU A 7 -19.90 -42.18 39.12
N PRO A 8 -19.74 -41.27 40.11
CA PRO A 8 -20.90 -40.48 40.57
C PRO A 8 -20.64 -39.10 41.26
N PHE A 9 -21.67 -38.23 41.16
CA PHE A 9 -22.28 -37.34 42.17
C PHE A 9 -21.58 -36.15 42.87
N GLY A 10 -22.23 -34.97 42.71
CA GLY A 10 -22.72 -34.07 43.78
C GLY A 10 -22.05 -32.69 43.86
N SER A 11 -22.69 -31.54 44.14
CA SER A 11 -24.07 -31.05 44.26
C SER A 11 -23.99 -29.50 44.37
N ARG A 12 -25.01 -28.76 43.88
CA ARG A 12 -25.24 -27.32 44.17
C ARG A 12 -25.68 -27.09 45.64
N PRO A 13 -25.71 -25.83 46.16
CA PRO A 13 -26.88 -24.91 46.02
C PRO A 13 -26.44 -23.46 45.68
N ASP A 14 -27.07 -22.64 44.84
CA ASP A 14 -28.45 -22.09 44.70
C ASP A 14 -28.82 -20.92 45.64
N ALA A 15 -29.63 -20.00 45.09
CA ALA A 15 -30.27 -18.78 45.60
C ALA A 15 -29.54 -17.43 45.36
N GLY A 16 -30.14 -16.41 44.72
CA GLY A 16 -31.52 -16.30 44.26
C GLY A 16 -31.78 -15.06 43.37
N ALA A 17 -32.75 -15.21 42.48
CA ALA A 17 -33.62 -14.16 41.94
C ALA A 17 -34.86 -14.04 42.89
N PRO A 18 -35.87 -13.13 42.75
CA PRO A 18 -36.47 -12.69 41.47
C PRO A 18 -37.16 -11.30 41.42
N ARG A 19 -37.78 -11.04 40.25
CA ARG A 19 -38.98 -10.21 39.92
C ARG A 19 -38.66 -8.96 39.08
N ARG A 20 -39.05 -8.87 37.80
CA ARG A 20 -40.36 -8.86 37.08
C ARG A 20 -41.09 -7.51 37.13
N ASP A 21 -41.42 -7.05 35.93
CA ASP A 21 -42.53 -6.18 35.48
C ASP A 21 -42.18 -4.74 35.05
N GLY A 22 -42.74 -4.35 33.89
CA GLY A 22 -43.13 -2.97 33.63
C GLY A 22 -42.75 -2.38 32.27
N TYR A 23 -43.73 -2.36 31.36
CA TYR A 23 -43.81 -1.52 30.16
C TYR A 23 -43.54 -0.02 30.44
N GLY A 24 -42.96 0.71 29.47
CA GLY A 24 -43.00 2.18 29.42
C GLY A 24 -42.44 2.77 28.11
N PRO A 25 -42.98 3.92 27.62
CA PRO A 25 -43.10 4.25 26.19
C PRO A 25 -42.11 5.33 25.67
N PRO A 26 -42.12 5.66 24.36
CA PRO A 26 -41.19 6.62 23.75
C PRO A 26 -41.60 8.09 23.96
N PRO A 27 -40.66 9.05 23.91
CA PRO A 27 -40.97 10.46 24.10
C PRO A 27 -41.57 11.10 22.84
N GLY A 28 -42.76 11.68 23.00
CA GLY A 28 -43.42 12.53 22.01
C GLY A 28 -43.36 14.01 22.39
N GLN A 29 -43.36 14.84 21.34
CA GLN A 29 -44.00 16.16 21.21
C GLN A 29 -43.91 17.16 22.38
N GLN A 30 -43.13 18.22 22.18
CA GLN A 30 -43.35 19.50 22.85
C GLN A 30 -44.04 20.47 21.88
N GLN A 31 -45.23 20.89 22.27
CA GLN A 31 -46.01 22.00 21.71
C GLN A 31 -45.43 23.35 22.18
N PRO A 32 -45.70 24.46 21.45
CA PRO A 32 -45.17 25.79 21.77
C PRO A 32 -46.01 26.51 22.83
N PRO A 33 -45.45 27.54 23.52
CA PRO A 33 -46.19 28.40 24.44
C PRO A 33 -46.95 29.55 23.72
N PRO A 34 -47.90 30.20 24.42
CA PRO A 34 -48.96 31.01 23.82
C PRO A 34 -48.61 32.50 23.64
N GLY A 35 -49.41 33.18 22.82
CA GLY A 35 -49.11 34.49 22.23
C GLY A 35 -49.21 35.73 23.12
N TYR A 36 -48.83 36.85 22.51
CA TYR A 36 -49.16 38.21 22.92
C TYR A 36 -49.04 39.16 21.70
N ASP A 37 -50.10 39.90 21.43
CA ASP A 37 -50.17 41.11 20.59
C ASP A 37 -50.51 42.26 21.56
N PRO A 38 -49.83 43.42 21.54
CA PRO A 38 -50.48 44.57 20.89
C PRO A 38 -49.51 45.61 20.25
N ARG A 39 -49.87 46.01 19.04
CA ARG A 39 -50.06 47.40 18.55
C ARG A 39 -48.97 48.48 18.74
N GLN A 40 -48.67 49.11 17.59
CA GLN A 40 -48.46 50.55 17.25
C GLN A 40 -47.16 50.72 16.43
N GLY A 41 -47.09 51.42 15.30
CA GLY A 41 -48.05 52.27 14.59
C GLY A 41 -47.30 53.35 13.80
N GLY A 42 -47.84 53.76 12.64
CA GLY A 42 -47.45 54.93 11.82
C GLY A 42 -47.00 54.53 10.41
N GLY A 43 -47.68 54.83 9.29
CA GLY A 43 -48.54 55.96 8.90
C GLY A 43 -47.77 56.76 7.82
N TYR A 44 -48.16 56.84 6.54
CA TYR A 44 -49.20 57.70 5.92
C TYR A 44 -49.31 57.36 4.39
N PRO A 45 -50.32 57.87 3.65
CA PRO A 45 -51.07 57.23 2.54
C PRO A 45 -51.16 58.16 1.27
N PRO A 46 -52.29 58.36 0.55
CA PRO A 46 -53.01 57.52 -0.44
C PRO A 46 -53.36 58.23 -1.79
N ALA A 47 -53.95 57.50 -2.76
CA ALA A 47 -54.98 57.97 -3.75
C ALA A 47 -55.60 56.72 -4.42
N GLN A 48 -56.90 56.33 -4.32
CA GLN A 48 -58.20 56.87 -4.84
C GLN A 48 -58.20 57.17 -6.35
N GLN A 49 -59.16 56.83 -7.23
CA GLN A 49 -60.50 56.17 -7.21
C GLN A 49 -60.88 55.88 -8.72
N VAL A 50 -61.37 54.69 -9.16
CA VAL A 50 -62.81 54.27 -9.43
C VAL A 50 -63.40 54.82 -10.79
N PRO A 51 -64.45 54.28 -11.51
CA PRO A 51 -65.19 52.98 -11.61
C PRO A 51 -65.64 52.46 -13.06
N SER A 52 -66.22 51.23 -13.10
CA SER A 52 -67.45 50.75 -13.85
C SER A 52 -67.42 50.50 -15.38
N ARG A 53 -68.18 49.60 -16.06
CA ARG A 53 -69.23 48.55 -15.78
C ARG A 53 -69.47 47.68 -17.06
N ARG A 54 -69.61 46.34 -16.90
CA ARG A 54 -70.44 45.25 -17.54
C ARG A 54 -71.21 45.43 -18.90
N PRO A 55 -71.61 44.36 -19.66
CA PRO A 55 -72.16 43.05 -19.18
C PRO A 55 -71.80 41.73 -19.96
N ALA A 56 -72.33 40.60 -19.45
CA ALA A 56 -72.18 39.15 -19.75
C ALA A 56 -72.90 38.67 -21.05
N PRO A 57 -73.09 37.36 -21.42
CA PRO A 57 -72.64 36.08 -20.81
C PRO A 57 -72.10 35.01 -21.81
N GLY A 58 -71.48 33.92 -21.33
CA GLY A 58 -71.47 32.64 -22.05
C GLY A 58 -70.21 31.77 -21.96
N ALA A 59 -70.43 30.51 -21.58
CA ALA A 59 -69.53 29.34 -21.62
C ALA A 59 -68.47 29.21 -20.51
N ALA A 60 -68.70 28.22 -19.64
CA ALA A 60 -67.77 27.72 -18.64
C ALA A 60 -66.48 27.17 -19.28
N PRO A 61 -65.30 27.33 -18.66
CA PRO A 61 -64.12 26.55 -19.02
C PRO A 61 -64.25 25.14 -18.45
N GLY A 62 -64.35 24.14 -19.33
CA GLY A 62 -64.33 22.72 -18.95
C GLY A 62 -62.97 22.32 -18.39
N GLY A 63 -62.96 21.82 -17.15
CA GLY A 63 -61.78 21.21 -16.53
C GLY A 63 -61.51 19.81 -17.09
N GLY A 64 -60.29 19.59 -17.58
CA GLY A 64 -59.78 18.30 -18.05
C GLY A 64 -59.43 17.36 -16.89
N GLY A 65 -60.42 16.91 -16.13
CA GLY A 65 -60.27 15.77 -15.23
C GLY A 65 -60.60 14.47 -15.97
N GLY A 66 -59.65 13.54 -16.07
CA GLY A 66 -59.86 12.24 -16.70
C GLY A 66 -61.07 11.50 -16.12
N ARG A 67 -61.96 10.99 -16.98
CA ARG A 67 -63.18 10.29 -16.57
C ARG A 67 -62.81 8.94 -15.93
N GLN A 68 -63.08 8.77 -14.64
CA GLN A 68 -62.97 7.48 -13.96
C GLN A 68 -64.09 6.54 -14.43
N MET A 69 -63.72 5.30 -14.77
CA MET A 69 -64.63 4.26 -15.25
C MET A 69 -64.44 2.96 -14.47
N GLN A 70 -65.52 2.21 -14.32
CA GLN A 70 -65.52 0.87 -13.72
C GLN A 70 -65.57 -0.17 -14.84
N LEU A 71 -64.52 -0.98 -14.95
CA LEU A 71 -64.39 -2.00 -15.99
C LEU A 71 -64.30 -3.40 -15.39
N LYS A 72 -64.88 -4.37 -16.08
CA LYS A 72 -64.83 -5.78 -15.69
C LYS A 72 -63.52 -6.42 -16.20
N PRO A 73 -62.69 -7.02 -15.33
CA PRO A 73 -61.46 -7.65 -15.75
C PRO A 73 -61.76 -8.97 -16.47
N VAL A 74 -61.23 -9.11 -17.69
CA VAL A 74 -61.29 -10.33 -18.50
C VAL A 74 -59.90 -10.79 -18.85
N LYS A 75 -59.78 -12.05 -19.28
CA LYS A 75 -58.51 -12.57 -19.79
C LYS A 75 -58.15 -11.84 -21.08
N SER A 76 -56.89 -11.40 -21.21
CA SER A 76 -56.43 -10.67 -22.40
C SER A 76 -56.78 -11.41 -23.71
N PRO A 77 -57.48 -10.76 -24.66
CA PRO A 77 -57.69 -11.29 -25.99
C PRO A 77 -56.36 -11.30 -26.76
N GLY A 78 -56.10 -12.31 -27.60
CA GLY A 78 -54.88 -12.36 -28.44
C GLY A 78 -53.66 -13.09 -27.86
N GLY A 79 -53.81 -13.87 -26.79
CA GLY A 79 -52.81 -14.84 -26.33
C GLY A 79 -51.48 -14.21 -25.91
N ASN A 80 -50.36 -14.82 -26.33
CA ASN A 80 -49.02 -14.44 -25.88
C ASN A 80 -48.55 -13.06 -26.37
N ALA A 81 -49.14 -12.49 -27.41
CA ALA A 81 -48.72 -11.21 -27.96
C ALA A 81 -48.90 -10.05 -26.97
N TYR A 82 -50.03 -10.01 -26.26
CA TYR A 82 -50.29 -9.01 -25.22
C TYR A 82 -49.49 -9.29 -23.94
N ALA A 83 -49.20 -10.57 -23.66
CA ALA A 83 -48.36 -10.97 -22.53
C ALA A 83 -46.91 -10.54 -22.70
N PHE A 84 -46.31 -10.74 -23.88
CA PHE A 84 -44.93 -10.32 -24.17
C PHE A 84 -44.78 -8.82 -24.42
N GLY A 85 -45.84 -8.16 -24.88
CA GLY A 85 -45.85 -6.71 -25.08
C GLY A 85 -46.15 -5.90 -23.82
N ASN A 86 -46.58 -6.53 -22.71
CA ASN A 86 -47.09 -5.83 -21.51
C ASN A 86 -48.14 -4.75 -21.83
N VAL A 87 -49.08 -5.07 -22.74
CA VAL A 87 -50.15 -4.15 -23.14
C VAL A 87 -51.50 -4.68 -22.67
N VAL A 88 -52.33 -3.79 -22.16
CA VAL A 88 -53.71 -4.08 -21.73
C VAL A 88 -54.65 -3.90 -22.91
N ALA A 89 -55.58 -4.83 -23.13
CA ALA A 89 -56.61 -4.66 -24.16
C ALA A 89 -57.80 -3.89 -23.59
N VAL A 90 -58.24 -2.84 -24.27
CA VAL A 90 -59.44 -2.05 -23.91
C VAL A 90 -60.35 -1.88 -25.11
N SER A 91 -61.63 -1.55 -24.87
CA SER A 91 -62.55 -1.27 -25.97
C SER A 91 -62.32 0.12 -26.58
N PRO A 92 -62.34 0.28 -27.91
CA PRO A 92 -62.28 1.59 -28.58
C PRO A 92 -63.43 2.55 -28.19
N ALA A 93 -64.54 2.01 -27.69
CA ALA A 93 -65.66 2.80 -27.19
C ALA A 93 -65.39 3.46 -25.84
N ASP A 94 -64.59 2.80 -24.99
CA ASP A 94 -64.22 3.30 -23.65
C ASP A 94 -63.00 4.23 -23.73
N PHE A 95 -61.99 3.81 -24.50
CA PHE A 95 -60.77 4.58 -24.74
C PHE A 95 -60.54 4.72 -26.25
N PRO A 96 -60.79 5.91 -26.84
CA PRO A 96 -60.61 6.10 -28.27
C PRO A 96 -59.13 6.00 -28.64
N PRO A 97 -58.79 5.42 -29.81
CA PRO A 97 -57.41 5.32 -30.25
C PRO A 97 -56.76 6.71 -30.36
N SER A 98 -55.50 6.80 -29.92
CA SER A 98 -54.72 8.03 -30.06
C SER A 98 -54.56 8.39 -31.54
N ARG A 99 -54.57 9.70 -31.85
CA ARG A 99 -54.43 10.21 -33.23
C ARG A 99 -53.13 9.77 -33.90
N ASP A 100 -52.10 9.53 -33.10
CA ASP A 100 -50.75 9.14 -33.55
C ASP A 100 -50.54 7.63 -33.57
N GLY A 101 -51.57 6.83 -33.24
CA GLY A 101 -51.49 5.36 -33.21
C GLY A 101 -50.67 4.79 -32.03
N HIS A 102 -50.25 5.63 -31.08
CA HIS A 102 -49.57 5.21 -29.86
C HIS A 102 -50.53 4.60 -28.82
N ASP A 103 -49.98 3.74 -27.97
CA ASP A 103 -50.71 3.15 -26.84
C ASP A 103 -51.07 4.21 -25.80
N ILE A 104 -52.22 4.05 -25.15
CA ILE A 104 -52.79 5.01 -24.20
C ILE A 104 -52.36 4.63 -22.79
N TYR A 105 -52.00 5.59 -21.94
CA TYR A 105 -51.70 5.30 -20.55
C TYR A 105 -52.97 5.30 -19.70
N ILE A 106 -53.19 4.20 -18.98
CA ILE A 106 -54.29 4.07 -18.03
C ILE A 106 -53.75 3.80 -16.63
N MET A 107 -54.43 4.33 -15.63
CA MET A 107 -54.20 4.02 -14.23
C MET A 107 -55.30 3.12 -13.70
N VAL A 108 -54.89 2.01 -13.13
CA VAL A 108 -55.71 0.92 -12.60
C VAL A 108 -55.63 0.93 -11.08
N ASN A 109 -56.79 0.89 -10.40
CA ASN A 109 -56.92 0.91 -8.94
C ASN A 109 -56.18 2.07 -8.25
N GLY A 110 -56.02 3.21 -8.95
CA GLY A 110 -55.39 4.43 -8.43
C GLY A 110 -53.86 4.39 -8.25
N ASN A 111 -53.22 3.23 -8.41
CA ASN A 111 -51.79 3.05 -8.11
C ASN A 111 -50.98 2.34 -9.20
N HIS A 112 -51.59 1.67 -10.17
CA HIS A 112 -50.87 0.89 -11.17
C HIS A 112 -51.07 1.51 -12.56
N VAL A 113 -49.99 1.98 -13.18
CA VAL A 113 -50.05 2.55 -14.54
C VAL A 113 -49.64 1.48 -15.54
N LEU A 114 -50.45 1.32 -16.60
CA LEU A 114 -50.23 0.35 -17.66
C LEU A 114 -50.47 1.00 -19.03
N SER A 115 -49.79 0.50 -20.05
CA SER A 115 -50.07 0.86 -21.45
C SER A 115 -51.25 0.05 -21.97
N ALA A 116 -52.23 0.71 -22.56
CA ALA A 116 -53.45 0.13 -23.08
C ALA A 116 -53.59 0.35 -24.58
N ARG A 117 -54.04 -0.70 -25.28
CA ARG A 117 -54.32 -0.67 -26.72
C ARG A 117 -55.81 -0.93 -26.97
N PRO A 118 -56.49 -0.01 -27.66
CA PRO A 118 -57.86 -0.23 -28.08
C PRO A 118 -57.95 -1.34 -29.13
N THR A 119 -58.77 -2.36 -28.87
CA THR A 119 -58.95 -3.51 -29.77
C THR A 119 -60.43 -3.90 -29.86
N GLU A 120 -60.92 -4.17 -31.07
CA GLU A 120 -62.32 -4.58 -31.30
C GLU A 120 -62.70 -5.93 -30.66
N THR A 121 -61.70 -6.72 -30.25
CA THR A 121 -61.90 -8.00 -29.55
C THR A 121 -62.34 -7.83 -28.11
N CYS A 122 -62.21 -6.63 -27.52
CA CYS A 122 -62.62 -6.33 -26.16
C CYS A 122 -63.97 -5.59 -26.18
N ARG A 123 -64.96 -6.12 -25.43
CA ARG A 123 -66.30 -5.53 -25.38
C ARG A 123 -66.28 -4.23 -24.57
N PRO A 124 -67.15 -3.25 -24.88
CA PRO A 124 -67.30 -2.06 -24.05
C PRO A 124 -67.61 -2.44 -22.59
N GLY A 125 -66.91 -1.83 -21.64
CA GLY A 125 -67.02 -2.14 -20.21
C GLY A 125 -66.10 -3.27 -19.72
N GLU A 126 -65.29 -3.89 -20.57
CA GLU A 126 -64.31 -4.93 -20.21
C GLU A 126 -62.87 -4.43 -20.34
N ILE A 127 -61.96 -4.98 -19.51
CA ILE A 127 -60.51 -4.73 -19.56
C ILE A 127 -59.74 -6.05 -19.60
N GLY A 128 -59.00 -6.28 -20.68
CA GLY A 128 -58.21 -7.49 -20.88
C GLY A 128 -56.85 -7.42 -20.21
N LEU A 129 -56.69 -8.12 -19.08
CA LEU A 129 -55.43 -8.13 -18.30
C LEU A 129 -54.70 -9.48 -18.41
N THR A 130 -53.38 -9.41 -18.54
CA THR A 130 -52.49 -10.59 -18.53
C THR A 130 -52.24 -11.09 -17.11
N ASP A 131 -51.79 -12.34 -16.96
CA ASP A 131 -51.59 -12.96 -15.64
C ASP A 131 -50.58 -12.21 -14.76
N ARG A 132 -49.53 -11.64 -15.37
CA ARG A 132 -48.51 -10.84 -14.66
C ARG A 132 -49.04 -9.48 -14.23
N GLN A 133 -49.77 -8.79 -15.10
CA GLN A 133 -50.43 -7.51 -14.78
C GLN A 133 -51.46 -7.68 -13.66
N ARG A 134 -52.25 -8.77 -13.68
CA ARG A 134 -53.22 -9.06 -12.62
C ARG A 134 -52.56 -9.33 -11.27
N THR A 135 -51.51 -10.15 -11.27
CA THR A 135 -50.73 -10.43 -10.05
C THR A 135 -50.12 -9.16 -9.47
N TRP A 136 -49.61 -8.26 -10.32
CA TRP A 136 -49.04 -6.98 -9.87
C TRP A 136 -50.10 -5.99 -9.37
N ALA A 137 -51.24 -5.88 -10.05
CA ALA A 137 -52.32 -4.95 -9.69
C ALA A 137 -53.31 -5.51 -8.64
N GLY A 138 -53.11 -6.76 -8.18
CA GLY A 138 -54.00 -7.43 -7.21
C GLY A 138 -55.40 -7.73 -7.75
N VAL A 139 -55.55 -7.95 -9.07
CA VAL A 139 -56.85 -8.12 -9.73
C VAL A 139 -57.20 -9.60 -9.92
N SER A 140 -58.40 -9.99 -9.47
CA SER A 140 -58.98 -11.33 -9.71
C SER A 140 -59.96 -11.33 -10.90
N LEU A 141 -60.23 -12.51 -11.46
CA LEU A 141 -61.13 -12.69 -12.61
C LEU A 141 -62.53 -13.19 -12.17
N GLY A 142 -62.99 -12.78 -10.99
CA GLY A 142 -64.28 -13.15 -10.47
C GLY A 142 -65.44 -12.56 -11.30
N PRO A 143 -66.62 -13.20 -11.32
CA PRO A 143 -67.76 -12.73 -12.10
C PRO A 143 -68.30 -11.35 -11.66
N HIS A 144 -67.99 -10.92 -10.43
CA HIS A 144 -68.38 -9.64 -9.83
C HIS A 144 -67.20 -8.70 -9.57
N ASP A 145 -65.98 -9.06 -9.98
CA ASP A 145 -64.82 -8.19 -9.78
C ASP A 145 -64.90 -7.01 -10.75
N VAL A 146 -64.62 -5.81 -10.24
CA VAL A 146 -64.63 -4.56 -10.99
C VAL A 146 -63.35 -3.80 -10.66
N VAL A 147 -62.76 -3.20 -11.67
CA VAL A 147 -61.50 -2.46 -11.56
C VAL A 147 -61.75 -1.00 -11.90
N MET A 148 -61.20 -0.09 -11.09
CA MET A 148 -61.28 1.34 -11.35
C MET A 148 -60.18 1.73 -12.34
N VAL A 149 -60.58 2.31 -13.47
CA VAL A 149 -59.65 2.70 -14.55
C VAL A 149 -59.86 4.16 -14.91
N GLN A 150 -58.76 4.91 -15.05
CA GLN A 150 -58.76 6.31 -15.47
C GLN A 150 -57.65 6.56 -16.49
N SER A 151 -57.86 7.52 -17.40
CA SER A 151 -56.80 8.00 -18.29
C SER A 151 -55.68 8.64 -17.46
N TYR A 152 -54.44 8.28 -17.73
CA TYR A 152 -53.28 8.83 -17.04
C TYR A 152 -52.50 9.77 -17.95
N ASP A 153 -52.30 11.01 -17.52
CA ASP A 153 -51.37 11.94 -18.15
C ASP A 153 -50.16 12.14 -17.24
N HIS A 154 -49.01 11.64 -17.67
CA HIS A 154 -47.78 11.65 -16.89
C HIS A 154 -47.17 13.05 -16.77
N PHE A 155 -47.38 13.93 -17.76
CA PHE A 155 -46.77 15.26 -17.77
C PHE A 155 -47.53 16.29 -16.94
N GLY A 156 -48.81 16.02 -16.63
CA GLY A 156 -49.65 16.89 -15.80
C GLY A 156 -49.33 16.86 -14.30
N GLU A 157 -48.68 15.81 -13.79
CA GLU A 157 -48.39 15.63 -12.36
C GLU A 157 -47.00 16.16 -11.92
N GLY A 158 -46.24 16.84 -12.80
CA GLY A 158 -45.03 17.56 -12.42
C GLY A 158 -43.82 16.70 -12.00
N GLY A 159 -43.79 15.42 -12.38
CA GLY A 159 -42.66 14.50 -12.10
C GLY A 159 -41.66 14.38 -13.25
N GLY A 160 -40.45 13.90 -12.95
CA GLY A 160 -39.41 13.57 -13.96
C GLY A 160 -39.94 12.51 -14.93
N ALA A 161 -40.22 12.92 -16.17
CA ALA A 161 -41.10 12.17 -17.06
C ALA A 161 -40.50 10.89 -17.66
N TYR A 162 -39.17 10.70 -17.54
CA TYR A 162 -38.45 9.66 -18.25
C TYR A 162 -37.52 8.89 -17.34
N LEU A 163 -37.23 7.65 -17.73
CA LEU A 163 -36.28 6.79 -17.00
C LEU A 163 -34.85 7.07 -17.46
N ALA A 164 -33.98 7.44 -16.51
CA ALA A 164 -32.54 7.46 -16.70
C ALA A 164 -31.99 6.02 -16.73
N SER A 165 -32.33 5.24 -15.71
CA SER A 165 -32.00 3.83 -15.62
C SER A 165 -33.09 3.01 -14.93
N VAL A 166 -33.11 1.70 -15.17
CA VAL A 166 -34.04 0.75 -14.56
C VAL A 166 -33.32 -0.53 -14.14
N ASP A 167 -33.53 -0.92 -12.88
CA ASP A 167 -33.00 -2.15 -12.31
C ASP A 167 -34.03 -3.27 -12.51
N VAL A 168 -33.68 -4.30 -13.28
CA VAL A 168 -34.59 -5.39 -13.67
C VAL A 168 -34.04 -6.73 -13.20
N GLU A 169 -34.79 -7.42 -12.33
CA GLU A 169 -34.51 -8.81 -12.00
C GLU A 169 -35.01 -9.74 -13.11
N VAL A 170 -34.15 -10.64 -13.60
CA VAL A 170 -34.45 -11.59 -14.69
C VAL A 170 -34.32 -13.04 -14.22
N GLY A 171 -35.25 -13.88 -14.67
CA GLY A 171 -35.21 -15.32 -14.48
C GLY A 171 -36.00 -16.07 -15.56
N PHE A 172 -35.84 -17.39 -15.64
CA PHE A 172 -36.64 -18.22 -16.55
C PHE A 172 -38.11 -18.28 -16.11
N ALA A 173 -39.04 -18.04 -17.04
CA ALA A 173 -40.48 -18.07 -16.76
C ALA A 173 -41.08 -19.50 -16.79
N GLY A 174 -40.36 -20.48 -17.33
CA GLY A 174 -40.85 -21.84 -17.53
C GLY A 174 -39.73 -22.89 -17.49
N ARG A 175 -40.06 -24.13 -17.86
CA ARG A 175 -39.13 -25.28 -17.81
C ARG A 175 -38.05 -25.26 -18.90
N LYS A 176 -38.22 -24.47 -19.97
CA LYS A 176 -37.20 -24.30 -21.00
C LYS A 176 -36.10 -23.39 -20.47
N THR A 177 -34.92 -23.96 -20.22
CA THR A 177 -33.72 -23.27 -19.77
C THR A 177 -32.62 -23.38 -20.82
N THR A 178 -31.56 -22.61 -20.66
CA THR A 178 -30.38 -22.67 -21.54
C THR A 178 -29.14 -22.35 -20.73
N GLU A 179 -28.05 -23.07 -20.98
CA GLU A 179 -26.77 -22.88 -20.29
C GLU A 179 -25.89 -21.77 -20.91
N VAL A 180 -26.21 -21.35 -22.13
CA VAL A 180 -25.54 -20.25 -22.82
C VAL A 180 -25.79 -18.93 -22.07
N PRO A 181 -24.74 -18.17 -21.73
CA PRO A 181 -24.90 -16.92 -21.01
C PRO A 181 -25.57 -15.85 -21.89
N TYR A 182 -26.46 -15.06 -21.30
CA TYR A 182 -27.12 -13.94 -21.96
C TYR A 182 -26.24 -12.69 -21.87
N ASP A 183 -26.00 -12.03 -23.00
CA ASP A 183 -25.33 -10.73 -23.02
C ASP A 183 -26.28 -9.64 -22.51
N GLN A 184 -25.91 -8.97 -21.40
CA GLN A 184 -26.74 -7.93 -20.80
C GLN A 184 -26.98 -6.74 -21.74
N ASP A 185 -26.01 -6.40 -22.60
CA ASP A 185 -26.14 -5.28 -23.52
C ASP A 185 -27.11 -5.63 -24.67
N GLU A 186 -27.06 -6.87 -25.20
CA GLU A 186 -28.03 -7.38 -26.19
C GLU A 186 -29.44 -7.48 -25.57
N LEU A 187 -29.53 -8.01 -24.35
CA LEU A 187 -30.78 -8.15 -23.61
C LEU A 187 -31.40 -6.79 -23.30
N GLY A 188 -30.59 -5.79 -22.96
CA GLY A 188 -31.01 -4.42 -22.69
C GLY A 188 -31.54 -3.71 -23.93
N GLN A 189 -30.88 -3.86 -25.07
CA GLN A 189 -31.40 -3.34 -26.35
C GLN A 189 -32.73 -3.99 -26.72
N PHE A 190 -32.86 -5.30 -26.52
CA PHE A 190 -34.10 -6.01 -26.79
C PHE A 190 -35.22 -5.58 -25.83
N PHE A 191 -34.92 -5.40 -24.55
CA PHE A 191 -35.85 -4.89 -23.55
C PHE A 191 -36.35 -3.48 -23.91
N ALA A 192 -35.41 -2.56 -24.20
CA ALA A 192 -35.74 -1.19 -24.57
C ALA A 192 -36.58 -1.10 -25.86
N ARG A 193 -36.35 -2.01 -26.81
CA ARG A 193 -37.14 -2.11 -28.05
C ARG A 193 -38.53 -2.70 -27.82
N ASN A 194 -38.65 -3.71 -26.96
CA ASN A 194 -39.92 -4.42 -26.73
C ASN A 194 -40.89 -3.61 -25.86
N PHE A 195 -40.37 -2.85 -24.89
CA PHE A 195 -41.17 -2.05 -23.95
C PHE A 195 -41.02 -0.53 -24.19
N GLU A 196 -40.65 -0.14 -25.40
CA GLU A 196 -40.45 1.27 -25.77
C GLU A 196 -41.72 2.10 -25.52
N ASN A 197 -41.57 3.31 -24.96
CA ASN A 197 -42.67 4.22 -24.62
C ASN A 197 -43.67 3.67 -23.60
N GLN A 198 -43.30 2.66 -22.80
CA GLN A 198 -44.12 2.20 -21.68
C GLN A 198 -43.71 2.88 -20.38
N ILE A 199 -44.68 3.07 -19.48
CA ILE A 199 -44.43 3.56 -18.13
C ILE A 199 -44.09 2.35 -17.25
N LEU A 200 -42.90 2.37 -16.66
CA LEU A 200 -42.42 1.30 -15.79
C LEU A 200 -42.35 1.79 -14.35
N ALA A 201 -42.68 0.90 -13.41
CA ALA A 201 -42.69 1.17 -11.98
C ALA A 201 -42.07 0.02 -11.16
N PRO A 202 -41.43 0.31 -10.02
CA PRO A 202 -40.97 -0.71 -9.09
C PRO A 202 -42.07 -1.70 -8.69
N GLY A 203 -41.70 -2.98 -8.63
CA GLY A 203 -42.57 -4.12 -8.35
C GLY A 203 -43.31 -4.69 -9.56
N GLN A 204 -43.29 -4.01 -10.71
CA GLN A 204 -44.00 -4.46 -11.91
C GLN A 204 -43.36 -5.73 -12.50
N GLN A 205 -44.21 -6.72 -12.81
CA GLN A 205 -43.80 -7.99 -13.41
C GLN A 205 -44.07 -7.99 -14.91
N LEU A 206 -43.05 -8.30 -15.71
CA LEU A 206 -43.11 -8.37 -17.16
C LEU A 206 -42.72 -9.77 -17.64
N LEU A 207 -43.15 -10.11 -18.85
CA LEU A 207 -42.78 -11.33 -19.55
C LEU A 207 -42.14 -10.93 -20.88
N MET A 208 -41.01 -11.54 -21.22
CA MET A 208 -40.30 -11.24 -22.46
C MET A 208 -39.85 -12.53 -23.11
N ASP A 209 -40.08 -12.68 -24.42
CA ASP A 209 -39.56 -13.81 -25.17
C ASP A 209 -38.23 -13.42 -25.81
N HIS A 210 -37.15 -14.12 -25.46
CA HIS A 210 -35.86 -13.96 -26.12
C HIS A 210 -35.44 -15.29 -26.75
N LYS A 211 -35.37 -15.34 -28.09
CA LYS A 211 -34.97 -16.54 -28.86
C LYS A 211 -35.81 -17.80 -28.53
N ASN A 212 -37.14 -17.66 -28.38
CA ASN A 212 -38.10 -18.72 -28.01
C ASN A 212 -37.97 -19.24 -26.57
N ILE A 213 -37.37 -18.46 -25.68
CA ILE A 213 -37.26 -18.76 -24.25
C ILE A 213 -37.94 -17.62 -23.47
N PRO A 214 -39.05 -17.91 -22.77
CA PRO A 214 -39.76 -16.89 -22.01
C PRO A 214 -38.99 -16.57 -20.71
N LEU A 215 -38.65 -15.30 -20.56
CA LEU A 215 -38.02 -14.71 -19.38
C LEU A 215 -39.08 -13.96 -18.56
N THR A 216 -39.02 -14.12 -17.25
CA THR A 216 -39.77 -13.29 -16.29
C THR A 216 -38.86 -12.16 -15.84
N LEU A 217 -39.40 -10.95 -15.85
CA LEU A 217 -38.70 -9.73 -15.47
C LEU A 217 -39.46 -9.05 -14.34
N ILE A 218 -38.77 -8.57 -13.32
CA ILE A 218 -39.35 -7.83 -12.20
C ILE A 218 -38.58 -6.53 -12.04
N ILE A 219 -39.25 -5.39 -12.14
CA ILE A 219 -38.60 -4.09 -11.94
C ILE A 219 -38.37 -3.88 -10.45
N ARG A 220 -37.11 -3.72 -10.03
CA ARG A 220 -36.73 -3.53 -8.64
C ARG A 220 -36.71 -2.05 -8.25
N ALA A 221 -36.09 -1.23 -9.09
CA ALA A 221 -35.95 0.19 -8.83
C ALA A 221 -35.82 0.97 -10.14
N VAL A 222 -36.13 2.26 -10.09
CA VAL A 222 -36.06 3.18 -11.23
C VAL A 222 -35.29 4.43 -10.85
N ARG A 223 -34.59 5.03 -11.82
CA ARG A 223 -34.03 6.38 -11.73
C ARG A 223 -34.73 7.27 -12.73
N LEU A 224 -35.23 8.41 -12.25
CA LEU A 224 -35.91 9.39 -13.09
C LEU A 224 -34.90 10.37 -13.67
N ALA A 225 -35.09 10.75 -14.94
CA ALA A 225 -34.36 11.79 -15.63
C ALA A 225 -35.27 13.00 -15.86
N ASP A 226 -34.68 14.20 -15.73
CA ASP A 226 -35.26 15.44 -16.20
C ASP A 226 -34.57 15.82 -17.52
N LEU A 227 -35.33 15.95 -18.61
CA LEU A 227 -34.81 16.27 -19.95
C LEU A 227 -34.25 17.69 -20.06
N SER A 228 -34.40 18.53 -19.03
CA SER A 228 -33.76 19.83 -18.96
C SER A 228 -32.24 19.77 -18.72
N MET A 229 -31.67 18.59 -18.42
CA MET A 229 -30.24 18.40 -18.16
C MET A 229 -29.55 17.57 -19.26
N GLU A 230 -28.59 18.15 -19.97
CA GLU A 230 -27.80 17.52 -21.06
C GLU A 230 -26.95 16.32 -20.62
N LYS A 231 -26.83 16.06 -19.32
CA LYS A 231 -26.19 14.86 -18.76
C LYS A 231 -27.09 14.25 -17.71
N ALA A 232 -27.42 12.97 -17.88
CA ALA A 232 -28.08 12.18 -16.83
C ALA A 232 -27.19 12.19 -15.58
N ASN A 233 -27.65 12.82 -14.50
CA ASN A 233 -26.96 12.80 -13.22
C ASN A 233 -26.97 11.36 -12.69
N THR A 234 -25.85 10.65 -12.84
CA THR A 234 -25.63 9.29 -12.33
C THR A 234 -25.61 9.21 -10.80
N ASP A 235 -25.62 10.34 -10.10
CA ASP A 235 -25.53 10.42 -8.63
C ASP A 235 -26.88 10.34 -7.90
N THR A 236 -28.01 10.31 -8.61
CA THR A 236 -29.32 10.17 -7.94
C THR A 236 -29.55 8.69 -7.60
N PRO A 237 -29.77 8.32 -6.32
CA PRO A 237 -29.95 6.92 -5.94
C PRO A 237 -31.22 6.32 -6.58
N PRO A 238 -31.20 5.02 -6.94
CA PRO A 238 -32.36 4.34 -7.49
C PRO A 238 -33.50 4.29 -6.46
N VAL A 239 -34.72 4.59 -6.91
CA VAL A 239 -35.91 4.63 -6.06
C VAL A 239 -36.72 3.35 -6.27
N ALA A 240 -36.99 2.65 -5.18
CA ALA A 240 -37.80 1.42 -5.17
C ALA A 240 -39.28 1.66 -4.80
N ASP A 241 -39.69 2.92 -4.63
CA ASP A 241 -41.08 3.28 -4.35
C ASP A 241 -41.98 2.98 -5.57
N PRO A 242 -43.08 2.21 -5.43
CA PRO A 242 -44.05 1.97 -6.51
C PRO A 242 -44.66 3.22 -7.15
N ARG A 243 -44.57 4.39 -6.49
CA ARG A 243 -45.01 5.68 -7.04
C ARG A 243 -43.97 6.37 -7.91
N ALA A 244 -42.70 5.95 -7.86
CA ALA A 244 -41.68 6.41 -8.78
C ALA A 244 -41.91 5.71 -10.13
N ARG A 245 -42.35 6.47 -11.13
CA ARG A 245 -42.69 5.96 -12.46
C ARG A 245 -42.10 6.89 -13.51
N GLY A 246 -41.65 6.32 -14.62
CA GLY A 246 -41.16 7.10 -15.75
C GLY A 246 -41.36 6.35 -17.06
N ILE A 247 -41.29 7.08 -18.17
CA ILE A 247 -41.39 6.51 -19.51
C ILE A 247 -40.05 5.90 -19.91
N LEU A 248 -40.07 4.65 -20.38
CA LEU A 248 -38.90 3.98 -20.95
C LEU A 248 -38.58 4.55 -22.33
N THR A 249 -37.34 4.99 -22.52
CA THR A 249 -36.82 5.44 -23.82
C THR A 249 -35.73 4.48 -24.31
N ARG A 250 -35.34 4.58 -25.59
CA ARG A 250 -34.19 3.82 -26.12
C ARG A 250 -32.85 4.18 -25.48
N GLN A 251 -32.77 5.35 -24.83
CA GLN A 251 -31.56 5.81 -24.17
C GLN A 251 -31.52 5.40 -22.69
N THR A 252 -32.62 4.89 -22.13
CA THR A 252 -32.67 4.41 -20.75
C THR A 252 -31.71 3.25 -20.56
N GLN A 253 -30.85 3.35 -19.54
CA GLN A 253 -29.95 2.27 -19.17
C GLN A 253 -30.72 1.16 -18.44
N VAL A 254 -30.58 -0.08 -18.88
CA VAL A 254 -31.26 -1.24 -18.27
C VAL A 254 -30.22 -2.11 -17.57
N ASP A 255 -30.33 -2.21 -16.25
CA ASP A 255 -29.40 -2.97 -15.41
C ASP A 255 -30.08 -4.28 -14.97
N PHE A 256 -29.59 -5.43 -15.49
CA PHE A 256 -30.18 -6.73 -15.15
C PHE A 256 -29.55 -7.35 -13.90
N PHE A 257 -30.37 -7.99 -13.09
CA PHE A 257 -29.98 -8.76 -11.91
C PHE A 257 -30.53 -10.16 -12.02
N LYS A 258 -29.71 -11.17 -11.75
CA LYS A 258 -30.16 -12.55 -11.72
C LYS A 258 -31.13 -12.78 -10.57
N SER A 259 -32.24 -13.47 -10.82
CA SER A 259 -33.13 -13.91 -9.73
C SER A 259 -32.47 -15.02 -8.91
N ALA A 260 -32.56 -14.93 -7.58
CA ALA A 260 -31.91 -15.88 -6.66
C ALA A 260 -32.36 -17.34 -6.86
N GLN A 261 -33.54 -17.56 -7.44
CA GLN A 261 -34.10 -18.88 -7.71
C GLN A 261 -33.78 -19.42 -9.12
N SER A 262 -33.15 -18.62 -9.97
CA SER A 262 -32.89 -18.98 -11.37
C SER A 262 -31.42 -19.35 -11.57
N GLU A 263 -31.12 -20.36 -12.40
CA GLU A 263 -29.75 -20.72 -12.80
C GLU A 263 -29.22 -19.90 -13.99
N LEU A 264 -29.93 -18.84 -14.40
CA LEU A 264 -29.57 -18.01 -15.53
C LEU A 264 -28.17 -17.41 -15.38
N LYS A 265 -27.34 -17.53 -16.42
CA LYS A 265 -26.00 -16.93 -16.49
C LYS A 265 -26.07 -15.63 -17.30
N LEU A 266 -25.67 -14.52 -16.71
CA LEU A 266 -25.56 -13.22 -17.37
C LEU A 266 -24.08 -12.94 -17.65
N LYS A 267 -23.76 -12.51 -18.87
CA LYS A 267 -22.44 -11.95 -19.18
C LYS A 267 -22.41 -10.48 -18.75
N GLY A 268 -21.32 -10.04 -18.14
CA GLY A 268 -21.20 -8.68 -17.61
C GLY A 268 -21.40 -7.60 -18.68
N SER A 269 -22.12 -6.53 -18.34
CA SER A 269 -22.28 -5.36 -19.22
C SER A 269 -20.94 -4.65 -19.43
N SER A 270 -20.75 -4.07 -20.62
CA SER A 270 -19.57 -3.27 -20.94
C SER A 270 -19.61 -1.85 -20.35
N ARG A 271 -20.77 -1.40 -19.86
CA ARG A 271 -20.98 -0.03 -19.35
C ARG A 271 -21.05 0.04 -17.83
N ARG A 272 -21.32 -1.07 -17.17
CA ARG A 272 -21.53 -1.12 -15.72
C ARG A 272 -20.21 -1.41 -14.99
N PRO A 273 -19.77 -0.58 -14.02
CA PRO A 273 -18.74 -1.01 -13.07
C PRO A 273 -19.25 -2.24 -12.29
N ALA A 274 -18.34 -3.12 -11.85
CA ALA A 274 -18.74 -4.33 -11.11
C ALA A 274 -19.72 -3.97 -9.97
N ALA A 275 -20.77 -4.76 -9.78
CA ALA A 275 -21.85 -4.48 -8.82
C ALA A 275 -21.33 -4.22 -7.40
N ASN A 276 -20.14 -4.74 -7.09
CA ASN A 276 -19.38 -4.47 -5.89
C ASN A 276 -18.13 -3.66 -6.29
N SER A 277 -18.25 -2.33 -6.38
CA SER A 277 -17.08 -1.47 -6.59
C SER A 277 -16.07 -1.73 -5.47
N ILE A 278 -14.93 -2.31 -5.84
CA ILE A 278 -13.88 -2.70 -4.88
C ILE A 278 -13.25 -1.44 -4.26
N VAL A 279 -13.35 -0.27 -4.89
CA VAL A 279 -12.82 0.99 -4.38
C VAL A 279 -13.97 1.93 -4.02
N GLN A 280 -13.90 2.55 -2.84
CA GLN A 280 -14.87 3.57 -2.42
C GLN A 280 -14.75 4.83 -3.31
N PRO A 281 -15.86 5.36 -3.87
CA PRO A 281 -15.82 6.61 -4.61
C PRO A 281 -15.40 7.76 -3.69
N GLY A 282 -14.40 8.55 -4.09
CA GLY A 282 -13.94 9.75 -3.37
C GLY A 282 -12.70 9.58 -2.47
N PHE A 283 -12.04 8.43 -2.50
CA PHE A 283 -10.86 8.16 -1.68
C PHE A 283 -9.63 8.99 -2.08
N LYS A 284 -8.97 9.64 -1.11
CA LYS A 284 -7.70 10.37 -1.29
C LYS A 284 -6.54 9.62 -0.66
N PHE A 285 -5.41 9.56 -1.37
CA PHE A 285 -4.22 8.82 -0.94
C PHE A 285 -3.59 9.37 0.35
N GLU A 286 -3.73 10.68 0.59
CA GLU A 286 -3.19 11.38 1.77
C GLU A 286 -3.81 10.91 3.10
N ASP A 287 -5.04 10.38 3.08
CA ASP A 287 -5.76 9.95 4.28
C ASP A 287 -5.29 8.60 4.85
N MET A 288 -4.45 7.87 4.11
CA MET A 288 -4.00 6.52 4.48
C MET A 288 -2.92 6.49 5.57
N GLY A 289 -2.31 7.65 5.87
CA GLY A 289 -1.17 7.73 6.78
C GLY A 289 0.05 6.96 6.28
N ILE A 290 0.21 6.83 4.95
CA ILE A 290 1.41 6.32 4.29
C ILE A 290 2.14 7.53 3.71
N GLY A 291 3.43 7.67 3.99
CA GLY A 291 4.27 8.73 3.44
C GLY A 291 5.42 8.15 2.63
N GLY A 292 5.81 8.85 1.55
CA GLY A 292 7.01 8.58 0.78
C GLY A 292 6.95 7.40 -0.17
N LEU A 293 5.76 6.87 -0.47
CA LEU A 293 5.57 5.66 -1.31
C LEU A 293 4.48 5.85 -2.37
N ASP A 294 4.25 7.10 -2.77
CA ASP A 294 3.16 7.48 -3.67
C ASP A 294 3.34 6.85 -5.07
N GLU A 295 4.58 6.75 -5.55
CA GLU A 295 4.91 6.14 -6.84
C GLU A 295 4.71 4.63 -6.85
N GLU A 296 5.23 3.93 -5.83
CA GLU A 296 5.08 2.48 -5.67
C GLU A 296 3.62 2.10 -5.50
N PHE A 297 2.87 2.87 -4.71
CA PHE A 297 1.45 2.64 -4.50
C PHE A 297 0.65 2.88 -5.79
N SER A 298 0.93 3.95 -6.52
CA SER A 298 0.31 4.23 -7.82
C SER A 298 0.61 3.13 -8.85
N ALA A 299 1.83 2.60 -8.84
CA ALA A 299 2.22 1.49 -9.69
C ALA A 299 1.45 0.20 -9.34
N ILE A 300 1.32 -0.12 -8.05
CA ILE A 300 0.49 -1.23 -7.56
C ILE A 300 -0.95 -1.04 -8.00
N PHE A 301 -1.52 0.15 -7.82
CA PHE A 301 -2.90 0.43 -8.15
C PHE A 301 -3.20 0.27 -9.64
N ARG A 302 -2.34 0.85 -10.49
CA ARG A 302 -2.48 0.74 -11.94
C ARG A 302 -2.30 -0.69 -12.45
N ARG A 303 -1.38 -1.47 -11.87
CA ARG A 303 -1.06 -2.83 -12.36
C ARG A 303 -2.01 -3.89 -11.78
N ALA A 304 -2.27 -3.87 -10.48
CA ALA A 304 -3.05 -4.90 -9.80
C ALA A 304 -4.55 -4.59 -9.74
N PHE A 305 -4.93 -3.33 -9.44
CA PHE A 305 -6.33 -2.99 -9.15
C PHE A 305 -7.10 -2.46 -10.35
N ALA A 306 -6.44 -1.86 -11.35
CA ALA A 306 -7.11 -1.32 -12.53
C ALA A 306 -8.05 -2.34 -13.20
N SER A 307 -7.57 -3.56 -13.44
CA SER A 307 -8.38 -4.62 -14.06
C SER A 307 -9.68 -4.93 -13.29
N ARG A 308 -9.72 -4.67 -11.98
CA ARG A 308 -10.88 -4.97 -11.13
C ARG A 308 -11.81 -3.77 -10.90
N ILE A 309 -11.37 -2.58 -11.29
CA ILE A 309 -12.17 -1.34 -11.22
C ILE A 309 -12.95 -1.14 -12.53
N PHE A 310 -12.36 -1.53 -13.66
CA PHE A 310 -13.03 -1.44 -14.96
C PHE A 310 -14.18 -2.46 -15.09
N PRO A 311 -15.21 -2.15 -15.89
CA PRO A 311 -16.33 -3.06 -16.18
C PRO A 311 -15.85 -4.45 -16.62
N PRO A 312 -16.38 -5.55 -16.05
CA PRO A 312 -15.95 -6.91 -16.36
C PRO A 312 -16.12 -7.22 -17.85
N GLY A 313 -17.19 -6.72 -18.49
CA GLY A 313 -17.40 -6.91 -19.92
C GLY A 313 -16.34 -6.25 -20.82
N LEU A 314 -15.61 -5.24 -20.33
CA LEU A 314 -14.47 -4.66 -21.05
C LEU A 314 -13.20 -5.49 -20.84
N VAL A 315 -12.98 -5.98 -19.61
CA VAL A 315 -11.84 -6.84 -19.26
C VAL A 315 -11.89 -8.15 -20.04
N ASP A 316 -13.08 -8.76 -20.14
CA ASP A 316 -13.31 -9.97 -20.94
C ASP A 316 -12.99 -9.75 -22.42
N LYS A 317 -13.34 -8.58 -22.97
CA LYS A 317 -13.02 -8.21 -24.37
C LYS A 317 -11.52 -8.05 -24.58
N LEU A 318 -10.80 -7.58 -23.57
CA LEU A 318 -9.34 -7.47 -23.61
C LEU A 318 -8.65 -8.83 -23.39
N GLY A 319 -9.36 -9.84 -22.87
CA GLY A 319 -8.83 -11.17 -22.59
C GLY A 319 -7.77 -11.17 -21.48
N ILE A 320 -7.78 -10.17 -20.60
CA ILE A 320 -6.79 -9.99 -19.55
C ILE A 320 -7.24 -10.72 -18.29
N GLN A 321 -6.36 -11.53 -17.71
CA GLN A 321 -6.60 -12.15 -16.40
C GLN A 321 -6.24 -11.17 -15.28
N HIS A 322 -7.00 -11.21 -14.19
CA HIS A 322 -6.67 -10.41 -13.00
C HIS A 322 -5.39 -10.92 -12.33
N ILE A 323 -4.57 -9.97 -11.84
CA ILE A 323 -3.39 -10.32 -11.05
C ILE A 323 -3.83 -10.99 -9.75
N ARG A 324 -3.27 -12.18 -9.48
CA ARG A 324 -3.58 -12.98 -8.28
C ARG A 324 -2.65 -12.71 -7.12
N GLY A 325 -1.45 -12.21 -7.36
CA GLY A 325 -0.41 -12.13 -6.36
C GLY A 325 0.49 -10.90 -6.48
N ILE A 326 0.72 -10.25 -5.34
CA ILE A 326 1.65 -9.14 -5.17
C ILE A 326 2.70 -9.56 -4.14
N LEU A 327 3.98 -9.39 -4.45
CA LEU A 327 5.08 -9.57 -3.53
C LEU A 327 5.71 -8.21 -3.20
N LEU A 328 5.64 -7.81 -1.94
CA LEU A 328 6.32 -6.63 -1.41
C LEU A 328 7.64 -7.08 -0.77
N HIS A 329 8.77 -6.60 -1.30
CA HIS A 329 10.09 -6.91 -0.74
C HIS A 329 10.90 -5.65 -0.48
N GLY A 330 11.85 -5.70 0.45
CA GLY A 330 12.70 -4.55 0.76
C GLY A 330 13.31 -4.65 2.16
N PRO A 331 14.21 -3.72 2.55
CA PRO A 331 14.83 -3.73 3.87
C PRO A 331 13.78 -3.67 5.00
N PRO A 332 14.11 -4.18 6.20
CA PRO A 332 13.20 -4.13 7.34
C PRO A 332 12.88 -2.68 7.73
N GLY A 333 11.70 -2.45 8.31
CA GLY A 333 11.30 -1.13 8.81
C GLY A 333 10.77 -0.13 7.76
N THR A 334 10.68 -0.50 6.48
CA THR A 334 10.16 0.38 5.40
C THR A 334 8.63 0.44 5.29
N GLY A 335 7.88 -0.24 6.17
CA GLY A 335 6.42 -0.15 6.21
C GLY A 335 5.68 -1.12 5.29
N LYS A 336 6.31 -2.19 4.79
CA LYS A 336 5.67 -3.25 3.98
C LYS A 336 4.34 -3.77 4.59
N THR A 337 4.36 -4.13 5.87
CA THR A 337 3.18 -4.59 6.63
C THR A 337 2.09 -3.52 6.73
N LEU A 338 2.47 -2.25 6.83
CA LEU A 338 1.53 -1.13 6.90
C LEU A 338 0.84 -0.96 5.53
N ILE A 339 1.59 -0.97 4.44
CA ILE A 339 1.05 -0.87 3.06
C ILE A 339 0.06 -1.99 2.80
N ALA A 340 0.43 -3.26 3.09
CA ALA A 340 -0.47 -4.40 2.84
C ALA A 340 -1.77 -4.29 3.63
N ARG A 341 -1.71 -3.90 4.90
CA ARG A 341 -2.90 -3.68 5.74
C ARG A 341 -3.78 -2.55 5.20
N GLN A 342 -3.18 -1.46 4.73
CA GLN A 342 -3.93 -0.33 4.21
C GLN A 342 -4.55 -0.64 2.84
N ILE A 343 -3.86 -1.40 1.98
CA ILE A 343 -4.45 -1.95 0.75
C ILE A 343 -5.68 -2.81 1.10
N GLY A 344 -5.57 -3.69 2.10
CA GLY A 344 -6.69 -4.52 2.56
C GLY A 344 -7.87 -3.71 3.11
N LYS A 345 -7.64 -2.56 3.74
CA LYS A 345 -8.70 -1.65 4.25
C LYS A 345 -9.32 -0.78 3.17
N MET A 346 -8.52 -0.33 2.20
CA MET A 346 -8.97 0.54 1.11
C MET A 346 -9.93 -0.20 0.18
N LEU A 347 -9.64 -1.47 -0.08
CA LEU A 347 -10.49 -2.30 -0.90
C LEU A 347 -11.71 -2.68 -0.07
N ASN A 348 -12.91 -2.39 -0.57
CA ASN A 348 -14.21 -2.83 -0.04
C ASN A 348 -14.41 -4.34 -0.24
N ALA A 349 -13.36 -5.11 0.03
CA ALA A 349 -13.29 -6.55 0.01
C ALA A 349 -13.78 -7.11 1.35
N LYS A 350 -13.94 -8.43 1.42
CA LYS A 350 -14.11 -9.11 2.72
C LYS A 350 -12.90 -8.85 3.61
N GLU A 351 -13.11 -8.97 4.92
CA GLU A 351 -12.06 -8.72 5.92
C GLU A 351 -10.77 -9.48 5.55
N PRO A 352 -9.62 -8.78 5.41
CA PRO A 352 -8.40 -9.40 4.93
C PRO A 352 -7.89 -10.43 5.93
N LYS A 353 -7.58 -11.64 5.45
CA LYS A 353 -6.97 -12.69 6.28
C LYS A 353 -5.47 -12.44 6.37
N ILE A 354 -5.00 -12.00 7.53
CA ILE A 354 -3.58 -11.76 7.79
C ILE A 354 -3.02 -12.98 8.53
N ILE A 355 -1.99 -13.61 7.97
CA ILE A 355 -1.26 -14.73 8.57
C ILE A 355 0.22 -14.40 8.60
N ASN A 356 0.89 -14.69 9.71
CA ASN A 356 2.34 -14.63 9.75
C ASN A 356 2.94 -15.96 9.25
N GLY A 357 4.02 -15.92 8.46
CA GLY A 357 4.65 -17.09 7.88
C GLY A 357 4.87 -18.22 8.89
N PRO A 358 5.55 -17.98 10.02
CA PRO A 358 5.76 -18.98 11.05
C PRO A 358 4.49 -19.62 11.63
N GLU A 359 3.36 -18.90 11.67
CA GLU A 359 2.08 -19.41 12.20
C GLU A 359 1.47 -20.53 11.33
N VAL A 360 1.87 -20.60 10.06
CA VAL A 360 1.43 -21.66 9.14
C VAL A 360 2.10 -22.99 9.48
N LEU A 361 3.31 -22.95 10.06
CA LEU A 361 4.15 -24.12 10.27
C LEU A 361 3.78 -24.85 11.56
N ASN A 362 3.24 -26.06 11.42
CA ASN A 362 3.03 -26.99 12.53
C ASN A 362 4.01 -28.16 12.50
N LYS A 363 4.35 -28.67 13.70
CA LYS A 363 5.25 -29.83 13.87
C LYS A 363 4.64 -31.14 13.37
N PHE A 364 3.32 -31.21 13.29
CA PHE A 364 2.58 -32.39 12.82
C PHE A 364 2.48 -32.37 11.29
N VAL A 365 2.98 -33.42 10.65
CA VAL A 365 2.94 -33.59 9.18
C VAL A 365 1.49 -33.49 8.68
N GLY A 366 1.27 -32.73 7.61
CA GLY A 366 -0.05 -32.51 6.99
C GLY A 366 -0.89 -31.39 7.60
N GLN A 367 -0.69 -31.00 8.87
CA GLN A 367 -1.47 -29.91 9.48
C GLN A 367 -1.18 -28.55 8.84
N SER A 368 0.09 -28.28 8.49
CA SER A 368 0.47 -27.04 7.79
C SER A 368 -0.21 -26.93 6.42
N GLU A 369 -0.38 -28.05 5.69
CA GLU A 369 -1.09 -28.09 4.41
C GLU A 369 -2.60 -27.91 4.58
N GLU A 370 -3.19 -28.53 5.61
CA GLU A 370 -4.60 -28.37 5.94
C GLU A 370 -4.92 -26.91 6.29
N ASN A 371 -4.04 -26.23 7.04
CA ASN A 371 -4.18 -24.82 7.36
C ASN A 371 -4.21 -23.95 6.10
N ILE A 372 -3.30 -24.19 5.14
CA ILE A 372 -3.36 -23.51 3.84
C ILE A 372 -4.68 -23.81 3.12
N ARG A 373 -5.15 -25.06 3.08
CA ARG A 373 -6.44 -25.38 2.43
C ARG A 373 -7.61 -24.65 3.07
N LYS A 374 -7.66 -24.56 4.40
CA LYS A 374 -8.70 -23.82 5.14
C LYS A 374 -8.71 -22.34 4.81
N LEU A 375 -7.55 -21.72 4.59
CA LEU A 375 -7.45 -20.30 4.23
C LEU A 375 -8.15 -19.98 2.90
N PHE A 376 -7.99 -20.85 1.90
CA PHE A 376 -8.58 -20.69 0.55
C PHE A 376 -10.01 -21.25 0.43
N ALA A 377 -10.46 -22.10 1.35
CA ALA A 377 -11.76 -22.80 1.25
C ALA A 377 -12.96 -21.84 1.13
N ASP A 378 -12.97 -20.73 1.85
CA ASP A 378 -14.06 -19.75 1.78
C ASP A 378 -14.13 -19.06 0.42
N ALA A 379 -12.97 -18.75 -0.16
CA ALA A 379 -12.88 -18.13 -1.48
C ALA A 379 -13.28 -19.11 -2.60
N GLU A 380 -12.87 -20.37 -2.49
CA GLU A 380 -13.25 -21.46 -3.41
C GLU A 380 -14.76 -21.70 -3.40
N LYS A 381 -15.37 -21.79 -2.21
CA LYS A 381 -16.81 -21.99 -2.05
C LYS A 381 -17.59 -20.86 -2.70
N GLU A 382 -17.19 -19.61 -2.46
CA GLU A 382 -17.89 -18.45 -3.01
C GLU A 382 -17.70 -18.29 -4.52
N GLN A 383 -16.50 -18.57 -5.05
CA GLN A 383 -16.27 -18.61 -6.50
C GLN A 383 -17.19 -19.63 -7.16
N LYS A 384 -17.39 -20.80 -6.53
CA LYS A 384 -18.26 -21.86 -7.07
C LYS A 384 -19.75 -21.49 -7.02
N GLU A 385 -20.18 -20.77 -6.00
CA GLU A 385 -21.58 -20.35 -5.81
C GLU A 385 -21.96 -19.13 -6.67
N LYS A 386 -21.07 -18.13 -6.76
CA LYS A 386 -21.35 -16.82 -7.38
C LYS A 386 -20.62 -16.56 -8.70
N GLY A 387 -19.62 -17.39 -9.06
CA GLY A 387 -18.84 -17.20 -10.28
C GLY A 387 -18.13 -15.84 -10.30
N ASP A 388 -18.30 -15.11 -11.41
CA ASP A 388 -17.67 -13.80 -11.65
C ASP A 388 -18.25 -12.66 -10.80
N GLU A 389 -19.37 -12.89 -10.10
CA GLU A 389 -19.96 -11.95 -9.14
C GLU A 389 -19.46 -12.19 -7.70
N SER A 390 -18.43 -13.02 -7.52
CA SER A 390 -17.86 -13.28 -6.21
C SER A 390 -17.05 -12.08 -5.69
N ASP A 391 -17.11 -11.88 -4.37
CA ASP A 391 -16.34 -10.85 -3.71
C ASP A 391 -14.85 -11.19 -3.69
N LEU A 392 -14.01 -10.16 -3.71
CA LEU A 392 -12.58 -10.32 -3.58
C LEU A 392 -12.19 -10.78 -2.17
N HIS A 393 -11.45 -11.89 -2.09
CA HIS A 393 -10.78 -12.35 -0.88
C HIS A 393 -9.32 -11.94 -0.90
N ILE A 394 -8.88 -11.22 0.14
CA ILE A 394 -7.49 -10.78 0.29
C ILE A 394 -6.82 -11.64 1.37
N ILE A 395 -5.71 -12.26 1.00
CA ILE A 395 -4.88 -13.05 1.92
C ILE A 395 -3.50 -12.41 2.00
N ILE A 396 -3.10 -11.99 3.20
CA ILE A 396 -1.83 -11.32 3.46
C ILE A 396 -0.93 -12.27 4.23
N PHE A 397 0.23 -12.58 3.65
CA PHE A 397 1.29 -13.34 4.31
C PHE A 397 2.44 -12.40 4.68
N ASP A 398 2.66 -12.23 5.99
CA ASP A 398 3.89 -11.62 6.49
C ASP A 398 5.01 -12.67 6.59
N GLU A 399 6.27 -12.25 6.44
CA GLU A 399 7.44 -13.13 6.48
C GLU A 399 7.29 -14.38 5.60
N LEU A 400 6.89 -14.19 4.34
CA LEU A 400 6.65 -15.29 3.39
C LEU A 400 7.90 -16.17 3.18
N ASP A 401 9.10 -15.59 3.33
CA ASP A 401 10.39 -16.28 3.28
C ASP A 401 10.61 -17.29 4.42
N ALA A 402 9.84 -17.23 5.51
CA ALA A 402 9.87 -18.25 6.57
C ALA A 402 9.28 -19.59 6.09
N VAL A 403 8.24 -19.54 5.24
CA VAL A 403 7.48 -20.70 4.78
C VAL A 403 7.91 -21.14 3.38
N CYS A 404 8.18 -20.17 2.51
CA CYS A 404 8.37 -20.39 1.08
C CYS A 404 9.84 -20.35 0.66
N LYS A 405 10.71 -21.06 1.39
CA LYS A 405 12.14 -21.15 1.07
C LYS A 405 12.39 -21.93 -0.23
N GLN A 406 13.52 -21.66 -0.88
CA GLN A 406 13.99 -22.47 -2.02
C GLN A 406 14.05 -23.96 -1.64
N ARG A 407 13.36 -24.78 -2.43
CA ARG A 407 13.34 -26.24 -2.30
C ARG A 407 14.75 -26.81 -2.39
N GLY A 408 15.03 -27.84 -1.59
CA GLY A 408 16.31 -28.56 -1.67
C GLY A 408 17.51 -27.84 -1.04
N SER A 409 17.33 -26.66 -0.42
CA SER A 409 18.37 -25.94 0.34
C SER A 409 18.72 -26.59 1.70
N GLY A 410 18.47 -27.90 1.83
CA GLY A 410 18.54 -28.69 3.06
C GLY A 410 19.95 -28.89 3.62
N ALA A 411 20.53 -27.83 4.17
CA ALA A 411 21.60 -27.91 5.15
C ALA A 411 21.00 -27.73 6.55
N GLY A 412 20.44 -28.82 7.11
CA GLY A 412 20.18 -28.97 8.54
C GLY A 412 18.74 -28.73 9.02
N GLY A 413 17.95 -29.80 9.15
CA GLY A 413 17.02 -29.96 10.28
C GLY A 413 15.50 -29.88 10.07
N GLY A 414 14.99 -29.60 8.87
CA GLY A 414 13.54 -29.49 8.64
C GLY A 414 12.94 -30.73 7.96
N THR A 415 11.82 -31.24 8.48
CA THR A 415 11.06 -32.44 8.07
C THR A 415 10.43 -32.39 6.66
N GLY A 416 10.97 -31.61 5.71
CA GLY A 416 10.38 -31.42 4.38
C GLY A 416 9.03 -30.69 4.37
N VAL A 417 8.54 -30.26 5.54
CA VAL A 417 7.25 -29.56 5.71
C VAL A 417 7.21 -28.23 4.97
N GLY A 418 8.34 -27.52 4.86
CA GLY A 418 8.41 -26.28 4.06
C GLY A 418 8.09 -26.54 2.59
N ASP A 419 8.73 -27.53 1.98
CA ASP A 419 8.53 -27.89 0.57
C ASP A 419 7.08 -28.31 0.29
N SER A 420 6.45 -29.05 1.22
CA SER A 420 5.07 -29.50 1.06
C SER A 420 4.07 -28.34 1.16
N VAL A 421 4.32 -27.36 2.03
CA VAL A 421 3.52 -26.13 2.11
C VAL A 421 3.65 -25.28 0.84
N VAL A 422 4.86 -25.13 0.29
CA VAL A 422 5.05 -24.43 -1.00
C VAL A 422 4.27 -25.12 -2.11
N ASN A 423 4.34 -26.46 -2.21
CA ASN A 423 3.56 -27.22 -3.19
C ASN A 423 2.06 -27.00 -3.03
N GLN A 424 1.56 -26.98 -1.79
CA GLN A 424 0.16 -26.76 -1.51
C GLN A 424 -0.29 -25.34 -1.89
N LEU A 425 0.54 -24.32 -1.65
CA LEU A 425 0.26 -22.94 -2.06
C LEU A 425 0.25 -22.80 -3.58
N LEU A 426 1.24 -23.40 -4.28
CA LEU A 426 1.27 -23.45 -5.74
C LEU A 426 0.02 -24.11 -6.32
N SER A 427 -0.39 -25.26 -5.77
CA SER A 427 -1.59 -25.96 -6.21
C SER A 427 -2.87 -25.15 -6.01
N LYS A 428 -2.92 -24.23 -5.04
CA LYS A 428 -4.07 -23.34 -4.81
C LYS A 428 -4.07 -22.12 -5.74
N LEU A 429 -2.91 -21.65 -6.18
CA LEU A 429 -2.79 -20.54 -7.14
C LEU A 429 -2.96 -20.98 -8.61
N ASP A 430 -2.48 -22.18 -8.94
CA ASP A 430 -2.45 -22.74 -10.31
C ASP A 430 -3.49 -23.83 -10.57
N GLY A 431 -4.30 -24.18 -9.56
CA GLY A 431 -5.21 -25.31 -9.62
C GLY A 431 -6.09 -25.38 -10.87
N VAL A 432 -6.62 -26.57 -11.15
CA VAL A 432 -7.48 -26.85 -12.33
C VAL A 432 -8.68 -25.89 -12.40
N GLU A 433 -9.21 -25.50 -11.24
CA GLU A 433 -10.19 -24.41 -11.11
C GLU A 433 -9.46 -23.12 -10.74
N GLN A 434 -9.29 -22.23 -11.73
CA GLN A 434 -8.65 -20.94 -11.52
C GLN A 434 -9.53 -20.01 -10.68
N LEU A 435 -9.03 -19.60 -9.51
CA LEU A 435 -9.70 -18.64 -8.64
C LEU A 435 -9.38 -17.22 -9.10
N ASN A 436 -10.38 -16.53 -9.65
CA ASN A 436 -10.24 -15.13 -10.10
C ASN A 436 -10.55 -14.11 -8.99
N ASN A 437 -11.19 -14.57 -7.91
CA ASN A 437 -11.66 -13.77 -6.77
C ASN A 437 -10.67 -13.72 -5.59
N ILE A 438 -9.40 -14.08 -5.81
CA ILE A 438 -8.37 -14.05 -4.76
C ILE A 438 -7.29 -13.00 -5.06
N LEU A 439 -6.75 -12.40 -4.01
CA LEU A 439 -5.52 -11.62 -4.05
C LEU A 439 -4.60 -12.01 -2.90
N LEU A 440 -3.47 -12.58 -3.26
CA LEU A 440 -2.39 -12.92 -2.35
C LEU A 440 -1.41 -11.75 -2.24
N ILE A 441 -1.16 -11.24 -1.05
CA ILE A 441 -0.12 -10.23 -0.80
C ILE A 441 0.94 -10.88 0.08
N GLY A 442 2.10 -11.18 -0.50
CA GLY A 442 3.27 -11.68 0.22
C GLY A 442 4.20 -10.53 0.63
N MET A 443 4.76 -10.60 1.83
CA MET A 443 5.75 -9.64 2.30
C MET A 443 7.02 -10.39 2.72
N THR A 444 8.17 -9.86 2.33
CA THR A 444 9.47 -10.46 2.66
C THR A 444 10.55 -9.40 2.82
N ASN A 445 11.57 -9.69 3.63
CA ASN A 445 12.79 -8.90 3.63
C ASN A 445 13.82 -9.43 2.62
N ARG A 446 13.65 -10.68 2.18
CA ARG A 446 14.60 -11.45 1.37
C ARG A 446 13.90 -12.14 0.21
N MET A 447 13.82 -11.45 -0.92
CA MET A 447 13.26 -12.03 -2.16
C MET A 447 14.10 -13.22 -2.67
N ASP A 448 15.41 -13.21 -2.42
CA ASP A 448 16.35 -14.26 -2.84
C ASP A 448 16.08 -15.62 -2.19
N MET A 449 15.47 -15.62 -1.00
CA MET A 449 15.15 -16.85 -0.27
C MET A 449 13.86 -17.51 -0.77
N ILE A 450 13.03 -16.78 -1.52
CA ILE A 450 11.74 -17.29 -1.98
C ILE A 450 11.91 -18.25 -3.14
N ASP A 451 11.10 -19.32 -3.15
CA ASP A 451 11.02 -20.26 -4.25
C ASP A 451 10.65 -19.59 -5.58
N GLU A 452 11.49 -19.74 -6.60
CA GLU A 452 11.31 -19.12 -7.92
C GLU A 452 10.01 -19.54 -8.62
N ALA A 453 9.44 -20.70 -8.28
CA ALA A 453 8.19 -21.13 -8.86
C ALA A 453 7.05 -20.18 -8.43
N LEU A 454 7.03 -19.69 -7.18
CA LEU A 454 6.02 -18.72 -6.74
C LEU A 454 6.12 -17.38 -7.47
N LEU A 455 7.34 -16.99 -7.89
CA LEU A 455 7.62 -15.70 -8.53
C LEU A 455 7.21 -15.63 -10.01
N ARG A 456 6.72 -16.73 -10.59
CA ARG A 456 6.33 -16.80 -12.00
C ARG A 456 5.04 -16.00 -12.29
N PRO A 457 4.90 -15.41 -13.49
CA PRO A 457 3.65 -14.77 -13.91
C PRO A 457 2.44 -15.71 -13.78
N GLY A 458 1.29 -15.16 -13.37
CA GLY A 458 0.09 -15.93 -12.99
C GLY A 458 0.00 -16.35 -11.52
N ARG A 459 1.10 -16.25 -10.75
CA ARG A 459 1.16 -16.50 -9.29
C ARG A 459 1.43 -15.19 -8.54
N LEU A 460 2.62 -15.01 -7.96
CA LEU A 460 3.12 -13.72 -7.48
C LEU A 460 3.76 -12.98 -8.65
N GLU A 461 2.93 -12.37 -9.48
CA GLU A 461 3.38 -11.72 -10.72
C GLU A 461 3.96 -10.32 -10.47
N LEU A 462 3.36 -9.55 -9.57
CA LEU A 462 3.80 -8.19 -9.30
C LEU A 462 4.82 -8.17 -8.15
N HIS A 463 6.08 -7.89 -8.46
CA HIS A 463 7.16 -7.73 -7.49
C HIS A 463 7.43 -6.24 -7.31
N MET A 464 7.25 -5.74 -6.08
CA MET A 464 7.48 -4.34 -5.74
C MET A 464 8.56 -4.25 -4.67
N GLU A 465 9.65 -3.57 -5.03
CA GLU A 465 10.71 -3.20 -4.09
C GLU A 465 10.29 -1.95 -3.31
N ILE A 466 10.10 -2.07 -2.00
CA ILE A 466 9.86 -0.96 -1.08
C ILE A 466 11.21 -0.54 -0.51
N SER A 467 11.77 0.52 -1.09
CA SER A 467 13.06 1.08 -0.71
C SER A 467 12.98 1.94 0.56
N LEU A 468 14.12 2.45 1.02
CA LEU A 468 14.15 3.47 2.08
C LEU A 468 13.52 4.78 1.56
N PRO A 469 12.85 5.56 2.43
CA PRO A 469 12.22 6.79 2.02
C PRO A 469 13.23 7.89 1.67
N ASP A 470 12.96 8.61 0.58
CA ASP A 470 13.67 9.82 0.18
C ASP A 470 13.46 10.96 1.18
N GLU A 471 14.20 12.07 1.04
CA GLU A 471 14.06 13.24 1.94
C GLU A 471 12.62 13.75 2.03
N HIS A 472 11.95 13.89 0.88
CA HIS A 472 10.54 14.25 0.83
C HIS A 472 9.65 13.19 1.50
N GLY A 473 9.93 11.90 1.27
CA GLY A 473 9.22 10.81 1.92
C GLY A 473 9.38 10.81 3.44
N ARG A 474 10.58 11.06 3.94
CA ARG A 474 10.85 11.20 5.39
C ARG A 474 10.11 12.39 5.98
N GLN A 475 10.05 13.51 5.27
CA GLN A 475 9.25 14.67 5.67
C GLN A 475 7.76 14.33 5.77
N GLN A 476 7.21 13.62 4.78
CA GLN A 476 5.82 13.14 4.82
C GLN A 476 5.58 12.21 6.02
N ILE A 477 6.47 11.23 6.27
CA ILE A 477 6.36 10.30 7.40
C ILE A 477 6.43 11.04 8.74
N LEU A 478 7.39 11.96 8.91
CA LEU A 478 7.50 12.80 10.10
C LEU A 478 6.24 13.65 10.30
N ASN A 479 5.70 14.25 9.23
CA ASN A 479 4.45 15.00 9.28
C ASN A 479 3.29 14.12 9.75
N ILE A 480 3.16 12.89 9.24
CA ILE A 480 2.09 11.96 9.66
C ILE A 480 2.19 11.64 11.16
N HIS A 481 3.39 11.33 11.66
CA HIS A 481 3.58 10.98 13.07
C HIS A 481 3.47 12.19 14.01
N THR A 482 3.84 13.39 13.55
CA THR A 482 3.74 14.63 14.34
C THR A 482 2.39 15.33 14.21
N SER A 483 1.55 14.99 13.21
CA SER A 483 0.24 15.61 12.98
C SER A 483 -0.66 15.58 14.22
N LYS A 484 -0.70 14.46 14.95
CA LYS A 484 -1.49 14.37 16.19
C LYS A 484 -0.94 15.28 17.30
N MET A 485 0.38 15.40 17.42
CA MET A 485 1.02 16.27 18.41
C MET A 485 0.78 17.75 18.07
N ARG A 486 0.86 18.09 16.77
CA ARG A 486 0.60 19.44 16.26
C ARG A 486 -0.87 19.83 16.44
N ASN A 487 -1.81 18.97 16.05
CA ASN A 487 -3.25 19.23 16.20
C ASN A 487 -3.68 19.40 17.65
N ASN A 488 -3.00 18.75 18.59
CA ASN A 488 -3.27 18.85 20.02
C ASN A 488 -2.46 19.98 20.71
N GLY A 489 -1.64 20.75 19.98
CA GLY A 489 -0.84 21.84 20.54
C GLY A 489 0.32 21.41 21.46
N VAL A 490 0.74 20.14 21.36
CA VAL A 490 1.81 19.52 22.19
C VAL A 490 3.18 19.59 21.51
N LEU A 491 3.23 19.92 20.22
CA LEU A 491 4.47 20.21 19.50
C LEU A 491 4.78 21.71 19.62
N GLU A 492 6.00 22.06 20.00
CA GLU A 492 6.45 23.47 20.03
C GLU A 492 6.77 23.97 18.62
N ASP A 493 6.63 25.28 18.39
CA ASP A 493 6.82 25.91 17.07
C ASP A 493 8.30 25.93 16.61
N ASP A 494 9.23 25.58 17.50
CA ASP A 494 10.67 25.49 17.21
C ASP A 494 11.04 24.22 16.42
N VAL A 495 10.13 23.25 16.31
CA VAL A 495 10.37 21.98 15.60
C VAL A 495 10.10 22.14 14.10
N ASP A 496 11.16 22.25 13.31
CA ASP A 496 11.08 22.17 11.85
C ASP A 496 11.21 20.71 11.36
N VAL A 497 10.13 20.21 10.77
CA VAL A 497 10.09 18.86 10.19
C VAL A 497 11.01 18.73 8.96
N ALA A 498 11.21 19.81 8.20
CA ALA A 498 12.11 19.80 7.05
C ALA A 498 13.59 19.68 7.49
N GLU A 499 13.96 20.35 8.58
CA GLU A 499 15.28 20.18 9.21
C GLU A 499 15.49 18.73 9.66
N LEU A 500 14.52 18.14 10.37
CA LEU A 500 14.61 16.76 10.84
C LEU A 500 14.72 15.75 9.68
N ALA A 501 14.02 15.96 8.57
CA ALA A 501 14.10 15.11 7.38
C ALA A 501 15.51 15.11 6.75
N LYS A 502 16.24 16.23 6.83
CA LYS A 502 17.63 16.36 6.37
C LYS A 502 18.62 15.66 7.29
N LEU A 503 18.39 15.72 8.61
CA LEU A 503 19.25 15.09 9.61
C LEU A 503 19.04 13.57 9.68
N THR A 504 17.85 13.08 9.36
CA THR A 504 17.49 11.64 9.41
C THR A 504 17.87 10.85 8.14
N LYS A 505 19.09 11.05 7.63
CA LYS A 505 19.55 10.33 6.42
C LYS A 505 19.52 8.82 6.64
N ASN A 506 18.97 8.08 5.68
CA ASN A 506 18.79 6.61 5.69
C ASN A 506 17.84 6.04 6.75
N TYR A 507 17.09 6.87 7.48
CA TYR A 507 16.11 6.36 8.41
C TYR A 507 14.96 5.69 7.65
N SER A 508 14.61 4.49 8.09
CA SER A 508 13.40 3.78 7.71
C SER A 508 12.17 4.37 8.43
N GLY A 509 10.96 4.07 7.94
CA GLY A 509 9.72 4.55 8.58
C GLY A 509 9.59 4.10 10.05
N ALA A 510 10.07 2.90 10.38
CA ALA A 510 10.12 2.41 11.74
C ALA A 510 11.09 3.19 12.63
N GLU A 511 12.26 3.57 12.12
CA GLU A 511 13.24 4.38 12.85
C GLU A 511 12.76 5.82 13.04
N ILE A 512 12.10 6.42 12.05
CA ILE A 512 11.45 7.73 12.18
C ILE A 512 10.37 7.68 13.27
N THR A 513 9.57 6.61 13.30
CA THR A 513 8.61 6.39 14.38
C THR A 513 9.32 6.27 15.74
N GLY A 514 10.46 5.56 15.77
CA GLY A 514 11.32 5.44 16.95
C GLY A 514 11.84 6.79 17.42
N LEU A 515 12.30 7.64 16.51
CA LEU A 515 12.79 8.99 16.78
C LEU A 515 11.71 9.86 17.46
N VAL A 516 10.49 9.88 16.91
CA VAL A 516 9.37 10.64 17.49
C VAL A 516 9.00 10.12 18.88
N LYS A 517 9.05 8.80 19.09
CA LYS A 517 8.81 8.18 20.41
C LYS A 517 9.91 8.52 21.41
N ALA A 518 11.18 8.48 21.00
CA ALA A 518 12.32 8.84 21.83
C ALA A 518 12.28 10.33 22.20
N ALA A 519 11.97 11.23 21.25
CA ALA A 519 11.78 12.65 21.54
C ALA A 519 10.66 12.89 22.56
N SER A 520 9.56 12.14 22.45
CA SER A 520 8.48 12.17 23.44
C SER A 520 8.94 11.66 24.81
N SER A 521 9.78 10.63 24.85
CA SER A 521 10.38 10.08 26.06
C SER A 521 11.29 11.10 26.76
N PHE A 522 12.14 11.81 26.00
CA PHE A 522 12.95 12.90 26.53
C PHE A 522 12.09 14.04 27.08
N ALA A 523 11.02 14.41 26.38
CA ALA A 523 10.07 15.38 26.87
C ALA A 523 9.44 14.93 28.21
N PHE A 524 9.01 13.67 28.34
CA PHE A 524 8.50 13.12 29.59
C PHE A 524 9.56 13.15 30.71
N SER A 525 10.80 12.75 30.42
CA SER A 525 11.90 12.69 31.39
C SER A 525 12.19 14.04 32.04
N ARG A 526 12.10 15.15 31.28
CA ARG A 526 12.28 16.51 31.83
C ARG A 526 11.27 16.89 32.92
N HIS A 527 10.06 16.35 32.86
CA HIS A 527 8.99 16.67 33.81
C HIS A 527 8.85 15.63 34.94
N ILE A 528 9.63 14.55 34.90
CA ILE A 528 9.72 13.56 35.97
C ILE A 528 10.88 13.96 36.90
N LYS A 529 10.57 14.29 38.16
CA LYS A 529 11.61 14.54 39.17
C LYS A 529 12.34 13.24 39.52
N VAL A 530 13.60 13.14 39.11
CA VAL A 530 14.49 12.02 39.46
C VAL A 530 14.71 12.04 40.99
N GLY A 531 13.97 11.20 41.72
CA GLY A 531 14.10 11.05 43.18
C GLY A 531 12.81 10.77 43.95
N THR A 532 11.63 10.98 43.36
CA THR A 532 10.34 10.68 44.02
C THR A 532 9.44 9.94 43.04
N MET A 533 9.26 8.63 43.23
CA MET A 533 8.62 7.71 42.27
C MET A 533 7.12 7.98 41.95
N ALA A 534 6.53 9.10 42.38
CA ALA A 534 5.11 9.35 42.17
C ALA A 534 4.67 10.83 42.24
N SER A 535 5.58 11.81 42.23
CA SER A 535 5.16 13.23 42.17
C SER A 535 5.29 13.74 40.73
N ILE A 536 4.22 13.56 39.96
CA ILE A 536 4.03 14.27 38.68
C ILE A 536 3.98 15.76 39.02
N SER A 537 4.79 16.58 38.35
CA SER A 537 4.73 18.04 38.52
C SER A 537 3.41 18.57 37.92
N ASP A 538 2.79 19.57 38.54
CA ASP A 538 1.55 20.21 38.02
C ASP A 538 1.74 20.79 36.60
N ASP A 539 2.99 21.00 36.18
CA ASP A 539 3.39 21.48 34.85
C ASP A 539 3.24 20.44 33.72
N VAL A 540 2.92 19.17 34.01
CA VAL A 540 2.78 18.11 32.99
C VAL A 540 1.60 18.36 32.04
N VAL A 541 0.59 19.10 32.47
CA VAL A 541 -0.59 19.43 31.65
C VAL A 541 -0.21 20.30 30.44
N ASN A 542 0.86 21.11 30.55
CA ASN A 542 1.36 21.99 29.49
C ASN A 542 2.66 21.47 28.84
N MET A 543 2.97 20.18 28.98
CA MET A 543 4.16 19.59 28.39
C MET A 543 4.16 19.78 26.86
N LYS A 544 5.26 20.31 26.32
CA LYS A 544 5.51 20.38 24.88
C LYS A 544 6.80 19.68 24.50
N VAL A 545 6.78 19.01 23.34
CA VAL A 545 7.98 18.44 22.72
C VAL A 545 8.70 19.54 21.95
N LYS A 546 9.97 19.76 22.29
CA LYS A 546 10.82 20.84 21.76
C LYS A 546 11.83 20.30 20.75
N ARG A 547 12.47 21.18 19.97
CA ARG A 547 13.56 20.80 19.04
C ARG A 547 14.72 20.07 19.74
N VAL A 548 15.06 20.48 20.96
CA VAL A 548 16.14 19.87 21.76
C VAL A 548 15.87 18.39 22.04
N ASP A 549 14.60 17.99 22.24
CA ASP A 549 14.23 16.61 22.51
C ASP A 549 14.43 15.73 21.27
N PHE A 550 14.17 16.27 20.07
CA PHE A 550 14.45 15.59 18.81
C PHE A 550 15.94 15.45 18.54
N LEU A 551 16.76 16.46 18.87
CA LEU A 551 18.21 16.37 18.74
C LEU A 551 18.80 15.32 19.68
N ALA A 552 18.36 15.27 20.94
CA ALA A 552 18.76 14.22 21.88
C ALA A 552 18.32 12.82 21.39
N ALA A 553 17.14 12.72 20.78
CA ALA A 553 16.63 11.48 20.21
C ALA A 553 17.43 10.99 18.99
N LEU A 554 18.01 11.89 18.19
CA LEU A 554 18.87 11.52 17.06
C LEU A 554 20.18 10.85 17.53
N ASP A 555 20.68 11.22 18.71
CA ASP A 555 21.89 10.62 19.28
C ASP A 555 21.63 9.18 19.77
N GLU A 556 20.41 8.90 20.26
CA GLU A 556 20.00 7.59 20.77
C GLU A 556 19.53 6.64 19.64
N VAL A 557 18.66 7.12 18.75
CA VAL A 557 18.07 6.30 17.69
C VAL A 557 18.98 6.34 16.47
N ARG A 558 19.76 5.29 16.24
CA ARG A 558 20.65 5.22 15.07
C ARG A 558 20.03 4.42 13.92
N PRO A 559 20.32 4.78 12.66
CA PRO A 559 19.85 4.01 11.51
C PRO A 559 20.56 2.65 11.48
N LEU A 560 19.79 1.59 11.30
CA LEU A 560 20.29 0.22 11.12
C LEU A 560 20.92 0.03 9.73
N PHE A 561 20.52 0.86 8.76
CA PHE A 561 21.01 0.78 7.39
C PHE A 561 22.13 1.80 7.13
N GLY A 562 23.33 1.30 6.83
CA GLY A 562 24.32 2.03 6.05
C GLY A 562 25.15 3.12 6.73
N VAL A 563 25.14 3.26 8.05
CA VAL A 563 25.99 4.28 8.70
C VAL A 563 26.86 3.65 9.78
N ALA A 564 28.03 3.18 9.33
CA ALA A 564 29.13 2.77 10.19
C ALA A 564 29.96 3.97 10.67
N GLU A 565 29.34 5.14 10.90
CA GLU A 565 30.07 6.34 11.37
C GLU A 565 30.82 6.07 12.67
N GLU A 566 30.28 5.24 13.56
CA GLU A 566 31.00 4.86 14.78
C GLU A 566 32.20 3.94 14.50
N GLU A 567 32.08 3.00 13.55
CA GLU A 567 33.20 2.12 13.17
C GLU A 567 34.30 2.93 12.44
N LEU A 568 33.90 3.85 11.56
CA LEU A 568 34.82 4.72 10.81
C LEU A 568 35.46 5.78 11.71
N SER A 569 34.71 6.39 12.63
CA SER A 569 35.27 7.31 13.63
C SER A 569 36.22 6.59 14.60
N LYS A 570 35.99 5.31 14.91
CA LYS A 570 36.97 4.48 15.63
C LYS A 570 38.28 4.32 14.86
N CYS A 571 38.27 4.37 13.53
CA CYS A 571 39.50 4.38 12.72
C CYS A 571 40.22 5.74 12.75
N ILE A 572 39.52 6.84 13.07
CA ILE A 572 40.02 8.22 13.05
C ILE A 572 40.12 8.81 14.48
N ARG A 573 40.45 7.99 15.50
CA ARG A 573 40.49 8.40 16.93
C ARG A 573 41.32 9.66 17.25
N GLY A 574 42.30 10.01 16.40
CA GLY A 574 43.20 11.16 16.60
C GLY A 574 43.06 12.26 15.54
N GLY A 575 42.02 12.21 14.69
CA GLY A 575 41.94 13.07 13.51
C GLY A 575 42.98 12.71 12.44
N ILE A 576 43.00 13.49 11.36
CA ILE A 576 44.02 13.42 10.31
C ILE A 576 45.01 14.56 10.52
N ILE A 577 46.28 14.23 10.76
CA ILE A 577 47.37 15.20 10.89
C ILE A 577 47.91 15.50 9.49
N HIS A 578 47.80 16.76 9.06
CA HIS A 578 48.25 17.22 7.75
C HIS A 578 49.76 17.56 7.75
N PHE A 579 50.59 16.56 7.99
CA PHE A 579 52.04 16.76 8.19
C PHE A 579 52.85 17.02 6.91
N SER A 580 52.26 16.78 5.73
CA SER A 580 52.92 16.92 4.43
C SER A 580 51.90 17.42 3.41
N SER A 581 52.36 18.19 2.42
CA SER A 581 51.52 18.57 1.27
C SER A 581 50.99 17.35 0.52
N THR A 582 51.71 16.23 0.60
CA THR A 582 51.32 14.94 0.03
C THR A 582 49.99 14.42 0.61
N ILE A 583 49.73 14.62 1.91
CA ILE A 583 48.47 14.21 2.54
C ILE A 583 47.30 15.05 2.00
N ASN A 584 47.51 16.34 1.78
CA ASN A 584 46.51 17.21 1.16
C ASN A 584 46.24 16.76 -0.28
N SER A 585 47.28 16.48 -1.07
CA SER A 585 47.13 15.97 -2.42
C SER A 585 46.37 14.64 -2.47
N ILE A 586 46.61 13.72 -1.53
CA ILE A 586 45.88 12.46 -1.41
C ILE A 586 44.39 12.69 -1.14
N LEU A 587 44.07 13.60 -0.22
CA LEU A 587 42.67 13.93 0.11
C LEU A 587 41.98 14.66 -1.04
N ASP A 588 42.68 15.57 -1.72
CA ASP A 588 42.19 16.28 -2.89
C ASP A 588 41.92 15.32 -4.06
N GLU A 589 42.83 14.37 -4.31
CA GLU A 589 42.67 13.32 -5.31
C GLU A 589 41.49 12.40 -4.96
N GLY A 590 41.37 11.97 -3.70
CA GLY A 590 40.21 11.23 -3.23
C GLY A 590 38.89 11.99 -3.40
N ASN A 591 38.89 13.30 -3.17
CA ASN A 591 37.74 14.17 -3.40
C ASN A 591 37.37 14.26 -4.89
N LEU A 592 38.34 14.20 -5.81
CA LEU A 592 38.06 14.13 -7.25
C LEU A 592 37.31 12.84 -7.60
N TYR A 593 37.73 11.70 -7.06
CA TYR A 593 37.06 10.41 -7.26
C TYR A 593 35.64 10.38 -6.68
N ILE A 594 35.45 10.92 -5.47
CA ILE A 594 34.12 11.08 -4.87
C ILE A 594 33.22 11.93 -5.78
N ASN A 595 33.75 13.05 -6.27
CA ASN A 595 33.01 13.94 -7.16
C ASN A 595 32.71 13.30 -8.53
N GLN A 596 33.59 12.45 -9.05
CA GLN A 596 33.38 11.70 -10.29
C GLN A 596 32.19 10.75 -10.16
N VAL A 597 32.10 10.01 -9.05
CA VAL A 597 30.95 9.13 -8.74
C VAL A 597 29.69 9.97 -8.52
N ARG A 598 29.79 11.10 -7.81
CA ARG A 598 28.65 11.99 -7.55
C ARG A 598 28.09 12.68 -8.79
N LYS A 599 28.95 13.10 -9.73
CA LYS A 599 28.54 13.77 -10.99
C LYS A 599 28.16 12.78 -12.10
N GLY A 600 28.48 11.50 -11.95
CA GLY A 600 28.01 10.42 -12.83
C GLY A 600 28.94 10.12 -14.00
N GLY A 601 30.23 10.41 -13.86
CA GLY A 601 31.23 10.02 -14.87
C GLY A 601 31.39 8.50 -14.98
N SER A 602 31.34 7.80 -13.84
CA SER A 602 31.43 6.34 -13.77
C SER A 602 30.43 5.80 -12.73
N PRO A 603 29.63 4.76 -13.08
CA PRO A 603 28.71 4.12 -12.12
C PRO A 603 29.44 3.32 -11.03
N LEU A 604 30.63 2.81 -11.35
CA LEU A 604 31.51 2.10 -10.44
C LEU A 604 32.89 2.74 -10.51
N LEU A 605 33.50 2.99 -9.37
CA LEU A 605 34.89 3.43 -9.27
C LEU A 605 35.57 2.71 -8.11
N SER A 606 36.70 2.07 -8.39
CA SER A 606 37.47 1.31 -7.42
C SER A 606 38.85 1.93 -7.25
N VAL A 607 39.18 2.30 -6.01
CA VAL A 607 40.42 3.00 -5.66
C VAL A 607 41.16 2.20 -4.60
N VAL A 608 42.45 1.95 -4.81
CA VAL A 608 43.31 1.26 -3.83
C VAL A 608 44.29 2.23 -3.19
N LEU A 609 44.25 2.31 -1.86
CA LEU A 609 45.24 2.98 -1.03
C LEU A 609 46.30 1.98 -0.63
N HIS A 610 47.52 2.15 -1.13
CA HIS A 610 48.64 1.24 -0.86
C HIS A 610 49.83 1.98 -0.23
N GLY A 611 50.59 1.28 0.61
CA GLY A 611 51.75 1.86 1.28
C GLY A 611 52.23 1.03 2.46
N PRO A 612 53.33 1.43 3.13
CA PRO A 612 53.94 0.65 4.21
C PRO A 612 53.01 0.43 5.42
N PRO A 613 53.30 -0.55 6.28
CA PRO A 613 52.49 -0.81 7.47
C PRO A 613 52.50 0.40 8.41
N GLY A 614 51.32 0.76 8.93
CA GLY A 614 51.19 1.85 9.90
C GLY A 614 51.26 3.27 9.32
N SER A 615 51.20 3.45 7.99
CA SER A 615 51.17 4.77 7.35
C SER A 615 49.84 5.52 7.44
N GLY A 616 48.77 4.88 7.95
CA GLY A 616 47.46 5.51 8.14
C GLY A 616 46.46 5.32 6.98
N LYS A 617 46.68 4.35 6.09
CA LYS A 617 45.81 4.03 4.94
C LYS A 617 44.33 3.89 5.31
N THR A 618 44.02 3.07 6.32
CA THR A 618 42.65 2.84 6.80
C THR A 618 42.00 4.11 7.33
N ALA A 619 42.78 4.96 8.03
CA ALA A 619 42.28 6.25 8.52
C ALA A 619 41.99 7.23 7.37
N LEU A 620 42.85 7.28 6.34
CA LEU A 620 42.62 8.10 5.15
C LEU A 620 41.43 7.61 4.33
N ALA A 621 41.27 6.30 4.15
CA ALA A 621 40.11 5.73 3.47
C ALA A 621 38.81 6.01 4.23
N ALA A 622 38.83 5.90 5.56
CA ALA A 622 37.69 6.23 6.41
C ALA A 622 37.34 7.73 6.36
N GLU A 623 38.35 8.61 6.39
CA GLU A 623 38.16 10.06 6.26
C GLU A 623 37.54 10.43 4.90
N LEU A 624 38.04 9.85 3.81
CA LEU A 624 37.47 10.04 2.47
C LEU A 624 36.03 9.53 2.40
N ALA A 625 35.75 8.37 2.99
CA ALA A 625 34.41 7.81 3.04
C ALA A 625 33.45 8.74 3.83
N MET A 626 33.87 9.29 4.97
CA MET A 626 33.07 10.24 5.75
C MET A 626 32.86 11.56 5.02
N LYS A 627 33.91 12.15 4.45
CA LYS A 627 33.83 13.39 3.63
C LYS A 627 32.97 13.22 2.39
N SER A 628 32.77 11.99 1.92
CA SER A 628 31.91 11.73 0.76
C SER A 628 30.45 12.12 1.02
N GLU A 629 30.00 12.13 2.28
CA GLU A 629 28.59 12.33 2.68
C GLU A 629 27.60 11.45 1.90
N PHE A 630 28.06 10.31 1.37
CA PHE A 630 27.17 9.41 0.65
C PHE A 630 26.18 8.78 1.64
N PRO A 631 24.94 8.50 1.20
CA PRO A 631 23.93 7.91 2.06
C PRO A 631 24.40 6.57 2.66
N PHE A 632 25.03 5.70 1.89
CA PHE A 632 25.51 4.42 2.42
C PHE A 632 27.03 4.40 2.53
N ILE A 633 27.54 4.17 3.75
CA ILE A 633 28.96 3.98 4.01
C ILE A 633 29.14 2.75 4.88
N LYS A 634 29.89 1.74 4.38
CA LYS A 634 30.20 0.55 5.15
C LYS A 634 31.69 0.21 5.09
N LEU A 635 32.26 -0.06 6.26
CA LEU A 635 33.59 -0.63 6.43
C LEU A 635 33.48 -2.17 6.47
N ILE A 636 34.34 -2.82 5.71
CA ILE A 636 34.56 -4.26 5.74
C ILE A 636 35.94 -4.47 6.34
N SER A 637 35.98 -4.79 7.63
CA SER A 637 37.21 -5.10 8.35
C SER A 637 37.36 -6.63 8.54
N PRO A 638 38.58 -7.18 8.40
CA PRO A 638 38.87 -8.56 8.83
C PRO A 638 38.55 -8.81 10.31
N GLU A 639 38.58 -7.76 11.14
CA GLU A 639 38.30 -7.85 12.59
C GLU A 639 36.87 -8.32 12.88
N ASP A 640 35.91 -7.95 12.02
CA ASP A 640 34.51 -8.37 12.15
C ASP A 640 34.25 -9.80 11.65
N MET A 641 35.23 -10.40 10.96
CA MET A 641 35.14 -11.73 10.34
C MET A 641 36.02 -12.77 11.03
N VAL A 642 36.48 -12.49 12.25
CA VAL A 642 37.30 -13.42 13.02
C VAL A 642 36.50 -14.71 13.30
N GLY A 643 37.08 -15.85 12.93
CA GLY A 643 36.46 -17.17 13.08
C GLY A 643 35.53 -17.59 11.94
N TYR A 644 35.36 -16.75 10.91
CA TYR A 644 34.53 -17.11 9.75
C TYR A 644 35.28 -18.08 8.84
N GLY A 645 34.59 -19.10 8.35
CA GLY A 645 35.05 -19.91 7.22
C GLY A 645 35.01 -19.13 5.90
N GLU A 646 35.71 -19.62 4.86
CA GLU A 646 35.81 -18.94 3.56
C GLU A 646 34.44 -18.56 2.97
N MET A 647 33.47 -19.49 3.02
CA MET A 647 32.13 -19.28 2.49
C MET A 647 31.36 -18.20 3.27
N GLN A 648 31.55 -18.11 4.59
CA GLN A 648 30.92 -17.09 5.41
C GLN A 648 31.48 -15.70 5.10
N LYS A 649 32.80 -15.59 4.86
CA LYS A 649 33.43 -14.34 4.39
C LYS A 649 32.85 -13.91 3.04
N VAL A 650 32.72 -14.84 2.09
CA VAL A 650 32.11 -14.56 0.77
C VAL A 650 30.65 -14.11 0.91
N GLN A 651 29.86 -14.77 1.76
CA GLN A 651 28.47 -14.38 2.02
C GLN A 651 28.37 -12.98 2.64
N GLN A 652 29.28 -12.63 3.55
CA GLN A 652 29.31 -11.31 4.18
C GLN A 652 29.73 -10.21 3.20
N LEU A 653 30.73 -10.48 2.34
CA LEU A 653 31.10 -9.60 1.24
C LEU A 653 29.91 -9.37 0.30
N ASP A 654 29.32 -10.45 -0.23
CA ASP A 654 28.19 -10.36 -1.15
C ASP A 654 26.99 -9.64 -0.53
N LYS A 655 26.66 -9.91 0.74
CA LYS A 655 25.63 -9.18 1.49
C LYS A 655 25.93 -7.68 1.53
N THR A 656 27.15 -7.29 1.88
CA THR A 656 27.53 -5.87 2.00
C THR A 656 27.42 -5.14 0.66
N PHE A 657 27.88 -5.76 -0.43
CA PHE A 657 27.74 -5.19 -1.77
C PHE A 657 26.27 -5.11 -2.23
N ARG A 658 25.45 -6.12 -1.92
CA ARG A 658 24.01 -6.08 -2.20
C ARG A 658 23.31 -4.95 -1.46
N ASP A 659 23.67 -4.71 -0.21
CA ASP A 659 23.12 -3.59 0.56
C ASP A 659 23.60 -2.24 -0.02
N ALA A 660 24.86 -2.16 -0.46
CA ALA A 660 25.38 -0.98 -1.16
C ALA A 660 24.64 -0.70 -2.48
N TYR A 661 24.16 -1.73 -3.19
CA TYR A 661 23.32 -1.61 -4.39
C TYR A 661 21.88 -1.22 -4.12
N LYS A 662 21.44 -1.03 -2.87
CA LYS A 662 20.11 -0.47 -2.59
C LYS A 662 20.14 1.06 -2.56
N SER A 663 21.27 1.62 -2.14
CA SER A 663 21.49 3.06 -2.05
C SER A 663 21.75 3.70 -3.43
N PRO A 664 21.28 4.94 -3.69
CA PRO A 664 21.61 5.66 -4.92
C PRO A 664 23.11 5.99 -5.02
N LEU A 665 23.74 6.34 -3.90
CA LEU A 665 25.19 6.57 -3.78
C LEU A 665 25.71 5.76 -2.59
N SER A 666 26.77 5.00 -2.80
CA SER A 666 27.38 4.18 -1.75
C SER A 666 28.90 4.21 -1.79
N VAL A 667 29.52 4.17 -0.60
CA VAL A 667 30.96 3.92 -0.42
C VAL A 667 31.13 2.62 0.36
N VAL A 668 31.94 1.71 -0.17
CA VAL A 668 32.37 0.50 0.53
C VAL A 668 33.86 0.61 0.76
N VAL A 669 34.27 0.61 2.02
CA VAL A 669 35.68 0.59 2.42
C VAL A 669 36.08 -0.85 2.73
N ILE A 670 37.06 -1.40 2.03
CA ILE A 670 37.59 -2.74 2.24
C ILE A 670 38.97 -2.59 2.87
N ASP A 671 39.08 -2.96 4.15
CA ASP A 671 40.33 -2.81 4.88
C ASP A 671 41.21 -4.08 4.78
N ASN A 672 42.51 -3.89 4.61
CA ASN A 672 43.56 -4.93 4.60
C ASN A 672 43.17 -6.15 3.76
N ILE A 673 43.09 -5.98 2.45
CA ILE A 673 42.70 -7.03 1.50
C ILE A 673 43.52 -8.31 1.68
N GLU A 674 44.82 -8.19 1.96
CA GLU A 674 45.69 -9.33 2.23
C GLU A 674 45.18 -10.23 3.37
N LEU A 675 44.62 -9.66 4.44
CA LEU A 675 44.07 -10.41 5.56
C LEU A 675 42.70 -11.00 5.24
N LEU A 676 41.87 -10.32 4.45
CA LEU A 676 40.58 -10.88 4.00
C LEU A 676 40.78 -12.16 3.17
N VAL A 677 41.81 -12.17 2.34
CA VAL A 677 42.19 -13.29 1.46
C VAL A 677 43.02 -14.35 2.21
N ASP A 678 43.22 -14.20 3.54
CA ASP A 678 44.03 -15.10 4.38
C ASP A 678 45.45 -15.32 3.83
N TRP A 679 46.07 -14.25 3.31
CA TRP A 679 47.41 -14.33 2.76
C TRP A 679 48.45 -14.62 3.85
N VAL A 680 49.29 -15.63 3.60
CA VAL A 680 50.45 -15.95 4.44
C VAL A 680 51.71 -16.01 3.56
N PRO A 681 52.77 -15.24 3.89
CA PRO A 681 53.98 -15.20 3.07
C PRO A 681 54.79 -16.51 3.10
N ILE A 682 54.61 -17.33 4.14
CA ILE A 682 55.27 -18.64 4.28
C ILE A 682 54.51 -19.69 3.45
N GLY A 683 55.03 -20.00 2.26
CA GLY A 683 54.50 -21.04 1.37
C GLY A 683 53.16 -20.64 0.72
N PRO A 684 53.17 -19.60 -0.12
CA PRO A 684 52.07 -18.65 -0.39
C PRO A 684 50.68 -19.29 -0.33
N ARG A 685 50.04 -19.21 0.85
CA ARG A 685 48.68 -19.69 1.05
C ARG A 685 47.73 -18.51 1.04
N PHE A 686 46.58 -18.72 0.40
CA PHE A 686 45.48 -17.77 0.39
C PHE A 686 44.16 -18.49 0.12
N SER A 687 43.07 -17.86 0.49
CA SER A 687 41.73 -18.31 0.15
C SER A 687 41.37 -17.92 -1.29
N ASN A 688 41.47 -18.89 -2.20
CA ASN A 688 41.08 -18.68 -3.60
C ASN A 688 39.59 -18.33 -3.73
N THR A 689 38.75 -18.92 -2.87
CA THR A 689 37.30 -18.68 -2.86
C THR A 689 36.99 -17.20 -2.61
N VAL A 690 37.64 -16.59 -1.60
CA VAL A 690 37.47 -15.17 -1.28
C VAL A 690 38.08 -14.28 -2.37
N LEU A 691 39.27 -14.65 -2.88
CA LEU A 691 39.93 -13.89 -3.96
C LEU A 691 39.05 -13.79 -5.22
N VAL A 692 38.50 -14.90 -5.68
CA VAL A 692 37.62 -14.93 -6.86
C VAL A 692 36.36 -14.09 -6.62
N ALA A 693 35.75 -14.21 -5.43
CA ALA A 693 34.59 -13.40 -5.07
C ALA A 693 34.91 -11.89 -5.11
N LEU A 694 36.04 -11.46 -4.53
CA LEU A 694 36.48 -10.07 -4.58
C LEU A 694 36.71 -9.58 -6.02
N LYS A 695 37.36 -10.38 -6.87
CA LYS A 695 37.54 -10.04 -8.30
C LYS A 695 36.22 -9.79 -9.02
N VAL A 696 35.21 -10.62 -8.74
CA VAL A 696 33.86 -10.46 -9.32
C VAL A 696 33.18 -9.21 -8.78
N LEU A 697 33.25 -8.97 -7.46
CA LEU A 697 32.59 -7.84 -6.81
C LEU A 697 33.19 -6.49 -7.24
N LEU A 698 34.52 -6.41 -7.41
CA LEU A 698 35.20 -5.20 -7.91
C LEU A 698 34.82 -4.86 -9.36
N GLY A 699 34.41 -5.83 -10.17
CA GLY A 699 34.01 -5.60 -11.57
C GLY A 699 32.49 -5.54 -11.80
N LYS A 700 31.68 -5.83 -10.78
CA LYS A 700 30.22 -5.93 -10.93
C LYS A 700 29.59 -4.55 -10.96
N GLN A 701 29.02 -4.20 -12.10
CA GLN A 701 28.33 -2.93 -12.29
C GLN A 701 27.06 -2.83 -11.42
N PRO A 702 26.82 -1.70 -10.73
CA PRO A 702 25.60 -1.50 -9.97
C PRO A 702 24.37 -1.36 -10.89
N PRO A 703 23.15 -1.61 -10.39
CA PRO A 703 21.91 -1.39 -11.14
C PRO A 703 21.76 0.06 -11.64
N LYS A 704 20.95 0.26 -12.69
CA LYS A 704 20.71 1.58 -13.28
C LYS A 704 20.28 2.61 -12.23
N GLY A 705 20.89 3.80 -12.28
CA GLY A 705 20.60 4.90 -11.36
C GLY A 705 21.35 4.85 -10.02
N ARG A 706 22.12 3.78 -9.76
CA ARG A 706 22.90 3.61 -8.54
C ARG A 706 24.39 3.65 -8.82
N ARG A 707 25.17 4.17 -7.88
CA ARG A 707 26.61 4.35 -8.05
C ARG A 707 27.38 3.94 -6.80
N LEU A 708 28.53 3.33 -7.02
CA LEU A 708 29.36 2.71 -5.98
C LEU A 708 30.80 3.18 -6.10
N LEU A 709 31.34 3.67 -4.98
CA LEU A 709 32.76 3.92 -4.78
C LEU A 709 33.33 2.81 -3.87
N ILE A 710 34.40 2.16 -4.30
CA ILE A 710 35.11 1.16 -3.50
C ILE A 710 36.46 1.74 -3.10
N LEU A 711 36.73 1.83 -1.80
CA LEU A 711 38.03 2.24 -1.26
C LEU A 711 38.68 1.01 -0.61
N ALA A 712 39.73 0.50 -1.23
CA ALA A 712 40.49 -0.63 -0.72
C ALA A 712 41.77 -0.17 -0.03
N THR A 713 42.18 -0.84 1.04
CA THR A 713 43.52 -0.63 1.64
C THR A 713 44.36 -1.89 1.53
N THR A 714 45.66 -1.71 1.27
CA THR A 714 46.63 -2.80 1.29
C THR A 714 47.99 -2.34 1.76
N THR A 715 48.69 -3.20 2.49
CA THR A 715 50.09 -3.00 2.85
C THR A 715 51.05 -3.63 1.85
N GLU A 716 50.62 -4.67 1.14
CA GLU A 716 51.46 -5.51 0.29
C GLU A 716 51.12 -5.36 -1.20
N ARG A 717 51.60 -4.27 -1.82
CA ARG A 717 51.35 -3.98 -3.26
C ARG A 717 51.79 -5.13 -4.17
N SER A 718 52.97 -5.69 -3.91
CA SER A 718 53.57 -6.77 -4.72
C SER A 718 52.70 -8.04 -4.72
N VAL A 719 52.08 -8.36 -3.57
CA VAL A 719 51.20 -9.52 -3.42
C VAL A 719 49.92 -9.33 -4.25
N LEU A 720 49.29 -8.16 -4.17
CA LEU A 720 48.08 -7.90 -4.96
C LEU A 720 48.35 -7.89 -6.47
N GLN A 721 49.56 -7.50 -6.90
CA GLN A 721 49.99 -7.62 -8.29
C GLN A 721 50.12 -9.08 -8.72
N GLN A 722 50.73 -9.94 -7.89
CA GLN A 722 50.85 -11.38 -8.16
C GLN A 722 49.49 -12.08 -8.18
N LEU A 723 48.54 -11.65 -7.34
CA LEU A 723 47.19 -12.19 -7.30
C LEU A 723 46.27 -11.67 -8.42
N ASP A 724 46.78 -10.80 -9.31
CA ASP A 724 46.00 -10.13 -10.38
C ASP A 724 44.72 -9.47 -9.83
N LEU A 725 44.84 -8.86 -8.65
CA LEU A 725 43.79 -8.05 -8.04
C LEU A 725 44.08 -6.56 -8.23
N PHE A 726 45.36 -6.20 -8.26
CA PHE A 726 45.81 -4.82 -8.43
C PHE A 726 45.37 -4.21 -9.77
N SER A 727 45.38 -5.00 -10.84
CA SER A 727 44.97 -4.62 -12.20
C SER A 727 43.47 -4.32 -12.34
N ARG A 728 42.66 -4.69 -11.34
CA ARG A 728 41.20 -4.51 -11.33
C ARG A 728 40.76 -3.19 -10.72
N PHE A 729 41.65 -2.48 -10.03
CA PHE A 729 41.35 -1.16 -9.50
C PHE A 729 41.47 -0.11 -10.61
N ASP A 730 40.55 0.84 -10.63
CA ASP A 730 40.54 1.93 -11.62
C ASP A 730 41.60 3.00 -11.30
N ALA A 731 41.95 3.16 -10.02
CA ALA A 731 42.91 4.15 -9.55
C ALA A 731 43.74 3.65 -8.35
N GLU A 732 44.96 4.19 -8.22
CA GLU A 732 45.87 3.92 -7.11
C GLU A 732 46.23 5.22 -6.38
N ILE A 733 46.25 5.19 -5.05
CA ILE A 733 46.70 6.29 -4.20
C ILE A 733 47.85 5.78 -3.32
N PRO A 734 49.10 6.23 -3.55
CA PRO A 734 50.23 5.86 -2.71
C PRO A 734 50.22 6.66 -1.39
N VAL A 735 50.27 5.97 -0.26
CA VAL A 735 50.33 6.57 1.09
C VAL A 735 51.74 6.38 1.67
N PRO A 736 52.60 7.43 1.65
CA PRO A 736 53.97 7.33 2.12
C PRO A 736 54.08 7.29 3.66
N ASN A 737 55.23 6.82 4.15
CA ASN A 737 55.63 7.04 5.53
C ASN A 737 56.11 8.48 5.74
N VAL A 738 56.27 8.87 7.01
CA VAL A 738 56.91 10.14 7.39
C VAL A 738 58.39 10.02 7.07
N ASN A 739 58.88 10.81 6.11
CA ASN A 739 60.23 10.66 5.56
C ASN A 739 61.19 11.73 6.08
N SER A 740 60.71 12.96 6.28
CA SER A 740 61.55 14.08 6.72
C SER A 740 61.43 14.33 8.22
N GLN A 741 62.54 14.77 8.83
CA GLN A 741 62.54 15.32 10.19
C GLN A 741 61.63 16.55 10.33
N ARG A 742 61.43 17.32 9.25
CA ARG A 742 60.49 18.46 9.27
C ARG A 742 59.05 18.00 9.44
N GLU A 743 58.67 16.94 8.73
CA GLU A 743 57.35 16.31 8.86
C GLU A 743 57.17 15.72 10.27
N LEU A 744 58.21 15.07 10.81
CA LEU A 744 58.21 14.56 12.17
C LEU A 744 58.04 15.68 13.21
N GLY A 745 58.76 16.79 13.07
CA GLY A 745 58.62 17.95 13.94
C GLY A 745 57.22 18.54 13.91
N PHE A 746 56.63 18.68 12.73
CA PHE A 746 55.25 19.14 12.59
C PHE A 746 54.25 18.21 13.30
N ILE A 747 54.42 16.88 13.19
CA ILE A 747 53.56 15.92 13.90
C ILE A 747 53.68 16.08 15.42
N LEU A 748 54.90 16.27 15.93
CA LEU A 748 55.14 16.44 17.37
C LEU A 748 54.52 17.74 17.89
N GLU A 749 54.63 18.83 17.14
CA GLU A 749 54.00 20.11 17.46
C GLU A 749 52.46 20.01 17.43
N GLU A 750 51.88 19.43 16.37
CA GLU A 750 50.44 19.28 16.22
C GLU A 750 49.83 18.33 17.26
N SER A 751 50.59 17.31 17.69
CA SER A 751 50.15 16.37 18.73
C SER A 751 49.96 17.01 20.11
N ARG A 752 50.50 18.24 20.32
CA ARG A 752 50.53 18.97 21.60
C ARG A 752 51.04 18.15 22.79
N ALA A 753 51.77 17.08 22.53
CA ALA A 753 52.25 16.19 23.58
C ALA A 753 53.43 16.77 24.36
N PHE A 754 54.25 17.59 23.70
CA PHE A 754 55.46 18.19 24.28
C PHE A 754 55.16 19.62 24.77
N PRO A 755 55.54 19.98 26.01
CA PRO A 755 55.25 21.28 26.60
C PRO A 755 56.04 22.45 26.00
N SER A 756 57.12 22.20 25.26
CA SER A 756 57.93 23.26 24.62
C SER A 756 58.50 22.82 23.27
N SER A 757 58.59 23.76 22.32
CA SER A 757 59.21 23.54 21.00
C SER A 757 60.70 23.20 21.10
N ASP A 758 61.37 23.57 22.20
CA ASP A 758 62.77 23.23 22.44
C ASP A 758 62.95 21.73 22.77
N GLN A 759 61.99 21.11 23.47
CA GLN A 759 62.01 19.66 23.69
C GLN A 759 61.75 18.87 22.41
N VAL A 760 60.93 19.39 21.49
CA VAL A 760 60.72 18.79 20.16
C VAL A 760 62.01 18.82 19.35
N LYS A 761 62.73 19.94 19.35
CA LYS A 761 64.03 20.05 18.69
C LYS A 761 65.07 19.12 19.29
N ASN A 762 65.19 19.08 20.62
CA ASN A 762 66.12 18.18 21.31
C ASN A 762 65.86 16.71 20.96
N ALA A 763 64.60 16.29 20.91
CA ALA A 763 64.24 14.92 20.52
C ALA A 763 64.61 14.61 19.06
N ILE A 764 64.42 15.56 18.13
CA ILE A 764 64.81 15.39 16.72
C ILE A 764 66.33 15.34 16.58
N ASP A 765 67.05 16.21 17.28
CA ASP A 765 68.52 16.27 17.27
C ASP A 765 69.12 14.98 17.85
N GLU A 766 68.52 14.43 18.90
CA GLU A 766 68.95 13.16 19.50
C GLU A 766 68.68 11.95 18.58
N ILE A 767 67.54 11.95 17.87
CA ILE A 767 67.28 10.96 16.81
C ILE A 767 68.35 11.07 15.73
N GLN A 768 68.68 12.27 15.28
CA GLN A 768 69.69 12.49 14.24
C GLN A 768 71.10 12.05 14.68
N ALA A 769 71.46 12.34 15.93
CA ALA A 769 72.74 11.93 16.52
C ALA A 769 72.85 10.39 16.59
N THR A 770 71.73 9.70 16.82
CA THR A 770 71.70 8.24 16.98
C THR A 770 71.64 7.50 15.65
N THR A 771 70.85 7.98 14.68
CA THR A 771 70.67 7.30 13.38
C THR A 771 71.69 7.73 12.32
N GLY A 772 72.40 8.84 12.52
CA GLY A 772 73.42 9.34 11.59
C GLY A 772 72.86 9.89 10.27
N GLY A 773 71.54 10.04 10.13
CA GLY A 773 70.88 10.46 8.90
C GLY A 773 69.62 11.30 9.15
N SER A 774 69.19 12.04 8.12
CA SER A 774 67.99 12.91 8.17
C SER A 774 66.70 12.21 7.71
N GLU A 775 66.77 10.95 7.30
CA GLU A 775 65.61 10.16 6.91
C GLU A 775 64.95 9.47 8.11
N VAL A 776 63.63 9.61 8.23
CA VAL A 776 62.83 8.93 9.26
C VAL A 776 62.28 7.62 8.70
N GLY A 777 61.42 7.68 7.68
CA GLY A 777 60.85 6.51 7.00
C GLY A 777 59.91 5.66 7.88
N VAL A 778 59.31 6.24 8.93
CA VAL A 778 58.47 5.54 9.90
C VAL A 778 56.99 5.86 9.67
N GLY A 779 56.11 4.86 9.84
CA GLY A 779 54.67 5.05 9.73
C GLY A 779 54.11 5.89 10.89
N ILE A 780 53.14 6.76 10.58
CA ILE A 780 52.49 7.67 11.55
C ILE A 780 51.96 6.95 12.78
N LYS A 781 51.40 5.74 12.64
CA LYS A 781 50.86 4.96 13.77
C LYS A 781 51.94 4.67 14.82
N LYS A 782 53.16 4.35 14.38
CA LYS A 782 54.28 4.03 15.27
C LYS A 782 54.83 5.30 15.95
N ILE A 783 54.83 6.43 15.24
CA ILE A 783 55.17 7.74 15.81
C ILE A 783 54.19 8.11 16.94
N LEU A 784 52.88 8.01 16.70
CA LEU A 784 51.87 8.29 17.72
C LEU A 784 51.98 7.36 18.93
N THR A 785 52.25 6.06 18.72
CA THR A 785 52.54 5.13 19.83
C THR A 785 53.80 5.53 20.60
N GLY A 786 54.84 5.99 19.90
CA GLY A 786 56.05 6.52 20.53
C GLY A 786 55.77 7.74 21.40
N ILE A 787 54.93 8.67 20.92
CA ILE A 787 54.49 9.85 21.68
C ILE A 787 53.74 9.43 22.95
N GLU A 788 52.77 8.53 22.85
CA GLU A 788 52.02 8.03 24.02
C GLU A 788 52.93 7.28 25.02
N THR A 789 53.93 6.55 24.53
CA THR A 789 54.92 5.88 25.37
C THR A 789 55.78 6.90 26.11
N ALA A 790 56.22 7.97 25.42
CA ALA A 790 57.00 9.05 26.01
C ALA A 790 56.20 9.83 27.07
N LYS A 791 54.90 10.01 26.89
CA LYS A 791 54.02 10.64 27.92
C LYS A 791 54.00 9.90 29.26
N GLN A 792 54.32 8.60 29.28
CA GLN A 792 54.38 7.83 30.53
C GLN A 792 55.67 8.09 31.33
N ASP A 793 56.65 8.80 30.75
CA ASP A 793 57.89 9.20 31.41
C ASP A 793 58.08 10.74 31.32
N PRO A 794 57.43 11.52 32.20
CA PRO A 794 57.46 12.98 32.12
C PRO A 794 58.84 13.60 32.42
N GLN A 795 59.78 12.83 32.99
CA GLN A 795 61.10 13.34 33.37
C GLN A 795 62.06 13.39 32.17
N ASP A 796 61.95 12.43 31.24
CA ASP A 796 62.76 12.36 30.03
C ASP A 796 61.91 12.00 28.79
N MET A 797 60.91 12.83 28.51
CA MET A 797 59.99 12.60 27.39
C MET A 797 60.71 12.66 26.03
N GLY A 798 61.67 13.58 25.87
CA GLY A 798 62.43 13.78 24.65
C GLY A 798 63.35 12.60 24.33
N GLY A 799 64.19 12.19 25.30
CA GLY A 799 65.10 11.06 25.14
C GLY A 799 64.37 9.73 25.00
N ARG A 800 63.26 9.54 25.74
CA ARG A 800 62.43 8.33 25.59
C ARG A 800 61.81 8.22 24.21
N PHE A 801 61.28 9.31 23.68
CA PHE A 801 60.76 9.34 22.31
C PHE A 801 61.87 9.08 21.28
N ALA A 802 63.03 9.73 21.44
CA ALA A 802 64.17 9.58 20.55
C ALA A 802 64.71 8.13 20.53
N ALA A 803 64.75 7.45 21.67
CA ALA A 803 65.13 6.04 21.77
C ALA A 803 64.15 5.11 21.03
N VAL A 804 62.84 5.28 21.25
CA VAL A 804 61.80 4.48 20.58
C VAL A 804 61.83 4.69 19.06
N MET A 805 62.01 5.93 18.62
CA MET A 805 62.07 6.27 17.20
C MET A 805 63.35 5.78 16.54
N SER A 806 64.50 5.91 17.20
CA SER A 806 65.79 5.40 16.69
C SER A 806 65.76 3.89 16.51
N GLN A 807 65.14 3.14 17.43
CA GLN A 807 64.89 1.70 17.26
C GLN A 807 63.97 1.40 16.08
N ALA A 808 62.90 2.19 15.89
CA ALA A 808 61.98 2.02 14.78
C ALA A 808 62.64 2.29 13.41
N ILE A 809 63.52 3.29 13.34
CA ILE A 809 64.29 3.64 12.15
C ILE A 809 65.34 2.55 11.86
N ALA A 810 66.04 2.05 12.87
CA ALA A 810 67.01 0.97 12.71
C ALA A 810 66.35 -0.34 12.21
N ALA A 811 65.13 -0.65 12.67
CA ALA A 811 64.39 -1.83 12.23
C ALA A 811 64.02 -1.81 10.73
N ARG A 812 63.98 -0.63 10.09
CA ARG A 812 63.80 -0.47 8.63
C ARG A 812 65.00 -1.00 7.84
N SER A 813 66.22 -0.89 8.38
CA SER A 813 67.43 -1.30 7.68
C SER A 813 67.55 -2.82 7.50
N PHE A 814 66.70 -3.60 8.18
CA PHE A 814 66.71 -5.07 8.17
C PHE A 814 65.47 -5.71 7.50
N ALA A 815 64.51 -4.91 7.04
CA ALA A 815 63.25 -5.34 6.41
C ALA A 815 63.15 -4.77 4.99
#